data_AF-A0A3A8KHX5-F1
#
_entry.id   AF-A0A3A8KHX5-F1
#
_cell.length_a   1.000
_cell.length_b   1.000
_cell.length_c   1.000
_cell.angle_alpha   90.00
_cell.angle_beta   90.00
_cell.angle_gamma   90.00
#
_symmetry.space_group_name_H-M   'P 1'
#
loop_
_entity.id
_entity.type
_entity.pdbx_description
1 polymer ?
#
loop_
_entity_poly.entity_id
_entity_poly.type
_entity_poly.pdbx_seq_one_letter_code
_entity_poly.pdbx_strand_id
1 'polypeptide(L)'
;MSRPSQRLLQLLPGLYTARDAGLADHPFLKLLAVLGTELDAFSGAVDQLWDDHFVERAGPQALPLLAELMGARLITDDPRVQRGVVARAVAWRRRKGTLASLEELLSVTSLWDAEVDEAFRSLLETQDLNDLLPWRGRTAVVWDPIGLSDPLTRRSAGTERPRDGIPERGPLLGVAPGETLDQALRRLGRADAGRNAASPRTLDLLGWARPDVALIRTARLTPVELEEVTPAVVHVLPNGYRGFRVDPLDRDGPLVWLQPLERADLTGGLTARHEPEPASLATGRTAAMLLTPTALAEDADAAERADALTVSVDGIPLVGPEALPLLRGPLPIAPVGPAPTLRFADRGRPSPGDQWRLMLLAAREESDTTLLTSVLEPGALNTVTVTPDANQLLGGTTAALFVERLKGEPRLRDTDGTWRTLTTGIRLGLPRSNAVRVELAGTPWGVRIEQHLADESLRLVRFDASADGGPWQAEELVGAPPPDGPGMSVAALADALLLVAPDGAGKLGVWSVTALDGATPTATRLDTPSPRQPAARLAPSLCVRGGRLFIFGGDLGGAPTGDLWSLPVGGGTWRPHAVRNRQERKAATLLGTPQGLVLVGGEAVTGELAVTVMGCDPASASPAWRPLVPLPIDPALPGVLVATQTATGIEALVWADTTRPRALSLTSGASAWVAGPLEADGTNPPIPGQVLYADGRALFVDPVPLPASEVVFSLGGRGYLAFLPELALLPDEFLRFNVANDGAVFIEPRPGQPLPLDARPGGAYHARDASLSGDARRYSVPGRLRRHPFRLRQRSLGPWNTLAPSNADGIVAVDPRLGRIVLQDDAPLGRVTVSARVGRGASLGAGLLPPDRRPPDDWAEPDLPLPEPPDLPGAGRPVTAWISPQRAGGVLAAGDVERPIVATLAEGLGFGTPPVLGLIGSPRLPPERLSQGLESGLSLFSADTGAAPCIGADEHGVSLALYPGFGGGADTRVWLAGLWLAGRLDLVLTRGAVDLRWCNLGAPGQVGLWMPGGGHQDISARRSLPPPDVELRLYGCMVGAIELPPWVHLIAAGCTFDAGSREATAIRAAGARVRLRHCTVLGATEAGVLEASSCAFAGEVRTDRPDLGWVRYSLLGRGGQPPVSHQSRVHTVSFQSNRQTDPGYLVLADNNGPEALRASERGGLPGAHGERSNHERELLARTDDSMPIGVTPFHADRTQDDLTRMSRS
;
A
#
# COMPACT_ATOMS: atom_id res chain seq x y z
N MET A 1 -9.17 -4.87 -61.70
CA MET A 1 -9.49 -5.07 -63.13
C MET A 1 -9.35 -3.72 -63.85
N SER A 2 -9.01 -3.68 -65.14
CA SER A 2 -8.98 -2.42 -65.92
C SER A 2 -10.38 -1.81 -65.96
N ARG A 3 -10.51 -0.49 -65.76
CA ARG A 3 -11.81 0.21 -65.76
C ARG A 3 -12.57 -0.07 -67.08
N PRO A 4 -13.87 -0.40 -67.03
CA PRO A 4 -14.72 -0.62 -68.22
C PRO A 4 -14.57 0.46 -69.31
N SER A 5 -14.42 1.73 -68.92
CA SER A 5 -14.19 2.87 -69.81
C SER A 5 -12.98 2.70 -70.73
N GLN A 6 -11.88 2.15 -70.21
CA GLN A 6 -10.66 1.88 -70.99
C GLN A 6 -10.85 0.71 -71.95
N ARG A 7 -11.70 -0.25 -71.58
CA ARG A 7 -11.99 -1.43 -72.38
C ARG A 7 -12.92 -1.11 -73.56
N LEU A 8 -13.84 -0.15 -73.40
CA LEU A 8 -14.72 0.31 -74.50
C LEU A 8 -13.92 0.79 -75.73
N LEU A 9 -12.88 1.58 -75.50
CA LEU A 9 -12.00 2.06 -76.57
C LEU A 9 -11.28 0.90 -77.29
N GLN A 10 -10.91 -0.14 -76.55
CA GLN A 10 -10.24 -1.32 -77.09
C GLN A 10 -11.19 -2.27 -77.84
N LEU A 11 -12.48 -2.22 -77.54
CA LEU A 11 -13.51 -3.05 -78.19
C LEU A 11 -14.00 -2.45 -79.52
N LEU A 12 -13.65 -1.20 -79.83
CA LEU A 12 -14.06 -0.53 -81.06
C LEU A 12 -13.07 -0.79 -82.20
N PRO A 13 -13.55 -0.97 -83.45
CA PRO A 13 -12.67 -1.06 -84.60
C PRO A 13 -11.80 0.20 -84.74
N GLY A 14 -10.50 0.02 -84.95
CA GLY A 14 -9.52 1.11 -85.04
C GLY A 14 -9.80 2.16 -86.13
N LEU A 15 -10.69 1.86 -87.10
CA LEU A 15 -11.14 2.82 -88.11
C LEU A 15 -11.86 4.03 -87.48
N TYR A 16 -12.63 3.85 -86.40
CA TYR A 16 -13.40 4.93 -85.79
C TYR A 16 -12.53 5.84 -84.93
N THR A 17 -11.55 5.28 -84.21
CA THR A 17 -10.55 6.05 -83.45
C THR A 17 -9.64 6.84 -84.39
N ALA A 18 -9.25 6.26 -85.54
CA ALA A 18 -8.49 6.96 -86.57
C ALA A 18 -9.27 8.12 -87.21
N ARG A 19 -10.59 7.96 -87.42
CA ARG A 19 -11.46 9.03 -87.95
C ARG A 19 -11.69 10.15 -86.93
N ASP A 20 -11.92 9.81 -85.66
CA ASP A 20 -12.11 10.79 -84.59
C ASP A 20 -10.83 11.57 -84.26
N ALA A 21 -9.66 10.96 -84.45
CA ALA A 21 -8.37 11.64 -84.35
C ALA A 21 -8.19 12.77 -85.38
N GLY A 22 -8.89 12.70 -86.52
CA GLY A 22 -8.88 13.74 -87.56
C GLY A 22 -9.94 14.83 -87.38
N LEU A 23 -10.82 14.73 -86.38
CA LEU A 23 -11.83 15.73 -86.06
C LEU A 23 -11.35 16.62 -84.89
N ALA A 24 -11.65 17.91 -84.95
CA ALA A 24 -11.38 18.81 -83.83
C ALA A 24 -12.08 18.31 -82.57
N ASP A 25 -11.38 18.34 -81.43
CA ASP A 25 -11.89 17.99 -80.10
C ASP A 25 -12.27 16.53 -79.84
N HIS A 26 -12.01 15.60 -80.76
CA HIS A 26 -12.25 14.16 -80.60
C HIS A 26 -13.66 13.84 -80.01
N PRO A 27 -14.74 14.28 -80.69
CA PRO A 27 -16.10 14.21 -80.16
C PRO A 27 -16.55 12.78 -79.84
N PHE A 28 -16.08 11.78 -80.58
CA PHE A 28 -16.42 10.38 -80.33
C PHE A 28 -15.70 9.85 -79.08
N LEU A 29 -14.42 10.17 -78.89
CA LEU A 29 -13.70 9.89 -77.64
C LEU A 29 -14.34 10.56 -76.43
N LYS A 30 -14.80 11.81 -76.55
CA LYS A 30 -15.55 12.51 -75.48
C LYS A 30 -16.87 11.81 -75.15
N LEU A 31 -17.63 11.39 -76.17
CA LEU A 31 -18.86 10.62 -75.96
C LEU A 31 -18.58 9.29 -75.26
N LEU A 32 -17.55 8.56 -75.69
CA LEU A 32 -17.14 7.30 -75.07
C LEU A 32 -16.63 7.50 -73.64
N ALA A 33 -15.97 8.62 -73.34
CA ALA A 33 -15.57 8.96 -71.99
C ALA A 33 -16.79 9.21 -71.08
N VAL A 34 -17.82 9.91 -71.57
CA VAL A 34 -19.08 10.12 -70.82
C VAL A 34 -19.80 8.80 -70.57
N LEU A 35 -19.96 7.96 -71.60
CA LEU A 35 -20.55 6.62 -71.45
C LEU A 35 -19.70 5.71 -70.55
N GLY A 36 -18.39 5.85 -70.63
CA GLY A 36 -17.42 5.16 -69.78
C GLY A 36 -17.55 5.52 -68.31
N THR A 37 -17.86 6.78 -67.98
CA THR A 37 -18.09 7.22 -66.60
C THR A 37 -19.25 6.46 -65.94
N GLU A 38 -20.39 6.34 -66.63
CA GLU A 38 -21.55 5.62 -66.11
C GLU A 38 -21.29 4.11 -66.00
N LEU A 39 -20.53 3.53 -66.95
CA LEU A 39 -20.14 2.12 -66.91
C LEU A 39 -19.12 1.83 -65.80
N ASP A 40 -18.19 2.74 -65.55
CA ASP A 40 -17.26 2.65 -64.43
C ASP A 40 -18.00 2.78 -63.09
N ALA A 41 -18.97 3.70 -62.99
CA ALA A 41 -19.82 3.85 -61.82
C ALA A 41 -20.68 2.60 -61.57
N PHE A 42 -21.27 2.03 -62.62
CA PHE A 42 -22.03 0.77 -62.54
C PHE A 42 -21.15 -0.40 -62.12
N SER A 43 -19.96 -0.55 -62.72
CA SER A 43 -18.99 -1.59 -62.32
C SER A 43 -18.54 -1.42 -60.87
N GLY A 44 -18.30 -0.18 -60.43
CA GLY A 44 -17.97 0.12 -59.04
C GLY A 44 -19.11 -0.22 -58.08
N ALA A 45 -20.37 0.01 -58.47
CA ALA A 45 -21.52 -0.39 -57.68
C ALA A 45 -21.67 -1.92 -57.60
N VAL A 46 -21.38 -2.65 -58.68
CA VAL A 46 -21.36 -4.12 -58.67
C VAL A 46 -20.25 -4.67 -57.77
N ASP A 47 -19.04 -4.09 -57.86
CA ASP A 47 -17.93 -4.45 -56.98
C ASP A 47 -18.26 -4.15 -55.51
N GLN A 48 -18.91 -3.01 -55.23
CA GLN A 48 -19.37 -2.65 -53.89
C GLN A 48 -20.44 -3.61 -53.37
N LEU A 49 -21.42 -4.01 -54.18
CA LEU A 49 -22.43 -5.00 -53.81
C LEU A 49 -21.78 -6.37 -53.49
N TRP A 50 -20.71 -6.73 -54.20
CA TRP A 50 -19.94 -7.92 -53.88
C TRP A 50 -19.20 -7.77 -52.54
N ASP A 51 -18.57 -6.62 -52.31
CA ASP A 51 -17.89 -6.30 -51.06
C ASP A 51 -18.84 -6.22 -49.86
N ASP A 52 -20.10 -5.81 -50.07
CA ASP A 52 -21.16 -5.73 -49.07
C ASP A 52 -21.56 -7.10 -48.47
N HIS A 53 -21.11 -8.21 -49.05
CA HIS A 53 -21.25 -9.55 -48.45
C HIS A 53 -20.20 -9.84 -47.36
N PHE A 54 -19.13 -9.04 -47.26
CA PHE A 54 -18.02 -9.25 -46.35
C PHE A 54 -17.93 -8.08 -45.37
N VAL A 55 -18.11 -8.33 -44.08
CA VAL A 55 -18.23 -7.29 -43.04
C VAL A 55 -17.07 -6.29 -43.07
N GLU A 56 -15.85 -6.75 -43.37
CA GLU A 56 -14.64 -5.93 -43.41
C GLU A 56 -14.63 -4.92 -44.57
N ARG A 57 -15.30 -5.26 -45.69
CA ARG A 57 -15.34 -4.45 -46.92
C ARG A 57 -16.70 -3.80 -47.18
N ALA A 58 -17.73 -4.25 -46.48
CA ALA A 58 -19.08 -3.75 -46.63
C ALA A 58 -19.16 -2.24 -46.39
N GLY A 59 -19.93 -1.57 -47.24
CA GLY A 59 -20.25 -0.16 -47.11
C GLY A 59 -21.10 0.11 -45.86
N PRO A 60 -21.07 1.34 -45.31
CA PRO A 60 -21.84 1.69 -44.11
C PRO A 60 -23.33 1.36 -44.19
N GLN A 61 -23.93 1.45 -45.38
CA GLN A 61 -25.36 1.19 -45.60
C GLN A 61 -25.72 -0.30 -45.55
N ALA A 62 -24.77 -1.21 -45.81
CA ALA A 62 -24.99 -2.65 -45.76
C ALA A 62 -24.91 -3.21 -44.33
N LEU A 63 -24.21 -2.54 -43.41
CA LEU A 63 -23.98 -3.02 -42.04
C LEU A 63 -25.28 -3.22 -41.24
N PRO A 64 -26.28 -2.31 -41.28
CA PRO A 64 -27.57 -2.53 -40.63
C PRO A 64 -28.32 -3.76 -41.18
N LEU A 65 -28.26 -3.99 -42.49
CA LEU A 65 -28.92 -5.15 -43.13
C LEU A 65 -28.23 -6.46 -42.75
N LEU A 66 -26.89 -6.48 -42.73
CA LEU A 66 -26.12 -7.62 -42.25
C LEU A 66 -26.36 -7.88 -40.75
N ALA A 67 -26.49 -6.82 -39.96
CA ALA A 67 -26.83 -6.93 -38.55
C ALA A 67 -28.23 -7.53 -38.37
N GLU A 68 -29.23 -7.06 -39.12
CA GLU A 68 -30.59 -7.60 -39.12
C GLU A 68 -30.61 -9.09 -39.49
N LEU A 69 -29.87 -9.49 -40.54
CA LEU A 69 -29.73 -10.89 -40.96
C LEU A 69 -29.18 -11.78 -39.82
N MET A 70 -28.22 -11.27 -39.06
CA MET A 70 -27.58 -11.98 -37.95
C MET A 70 -28.34 -11.86 -36.63
N GLY A 71 -29.38 -11.02 -36.58
CA GLY A 71 -30.10 -10.65 -35.36
C GLY A 71 -29.26 -9.80 -34.40
N ALA A 72 -28.27 -9.06 -34.90
CA ALA A 72 -27.46 -8.14 -34.11
C ALA A 72 -28.10 -6.74 -34.05
N ARG A 73 -28.17 -6.15 -32.86
CA ARG A 73 -28.69 -4.79 -32.67
C ARG A 73 -27.55 -3.78 -32.75
N LEU A 74 -27.65 -2.85 -33.69
CA LEU A 74 -26.74 -1.72 -33.79
C LEU A 74 -27.32 -0.54 -32.99
N ILE A 75 -26.50 0.07 -32.13
CA ILE A 75 -26.89 1.21 -31.27
C ILE A 75 -26.25 2.51 -31.78
N THR A 76 -25.02 2.42 -32.29
CA THR A 76 -24.26 3.55 -32.84
C THR A 76 -24.33 3.55 -34.36
N ASP A 77 -24.25 4.74 -34.96
CA ASP A 77 -24.13 4.94 -36.40
C ASP A 77 -22.68 4.89 -36.90
N ASP A 78 -21.69 4.70 -36.01
CA ASP A 78 -20.28 4.57 -36.39
C ASP A 78 -20.02 3.26 -37.15
N PRO A 79 -19.68 3.30 -38.46
CA PRO A 79 -19.50 2.10 -39.28
C PRO A 79 -18.36 1.21 -38.79
N ARG A 80 -17.34 1.76 -38.09
CA ARG A 80 -16.24 0.96 -37.53
C ARG A 80 -16.72 0.10 -36.38
N VAL A 81 -17.53 0.66 -35.49
CA VAL A 81 -18.11 -0.07 -34.35
C VAL A 81 -19.13 -1.08 -34.85
N GLN A 82 -19.99 -0.70 -35.79
CA GLN A 82 -20.97 -1.59 -36.41
C GLN A 82 -20.32 -2.83 -37.06
N ARG A 83 -19.22 -2.66 -37.81
CA ARG A 83 -18.45 -3.79 -38.36
C ARG A 83 -17.97 -4.74 -37.27
N GLY A 84 -17.45 -4.21 -36.16
CA GLY A 84 -17.03 -5.02 -35.03
C GLY A 84 -18.17 -5.86 -34.45
N VAL A 85 -19.35 -5.26 -34.27
CA VAL A 85 -20.54 -5.95 -33.74
C VAL A 85 -21.00 -7.06 -34.67
N VAL A 86 -21.13 -6.77 -35.98
CA VAL A 86 -21.59 -7.76 -36.97
C VAL A 86 -20.58 -8.89 -37.12
N ALA A 87 -19.28 -8.58 -37.21
CA ALA A 87 -18.23 -9.60 -37.31
C ALA A 87 -18.23 -10.54 -36.10
N ARG A 88 -18.40 -10.00 -34.89
CA ARG A 88 -18.46 -10.80 -33.66
C ARG A 88 -19.71 -11.68 -33.61
N ALA A 89 -20.86 -11.15 -34.03
CA ALA A 89 -22.09 -11.94 -34.14
C ALA A 89 -21.95 -13.12 -35.13
N VAL A 90 -21.32 -12.89 -36.30
CA VAL A 90 -21.00 -13.96 -37.26
C VAL A 90 -20.04 -14.98 -36.64
N ALA A 91 -19.00 -14.53 -35.95
CA ALA A 91 -18.01 -15.40 -35.32
C ALA A 91 -18.62 -16.29 -34.23
N TRP A 92 -19.50 -15.76 -33.38
CA TRP A 92 -20.22 -16.54 -32.37
C TRP A 92 -21.13 -17.59 -32.99
N ARG A 93 -21.88 -17.23 -34.05
CA ARG A 93 -22.79 -18.17 -34.74
C ARG A 93 -22.04 -19.31 -35.44
N ARG A 94 -20.89 -19.03 -36.07
CA ARG A 94 -20.06 -20.05 -36.75
C ARG A 94 -19.40 -21.03 -35.78
N ARG A 95 -19.12 -20.59 -34.55
CA ARG A 95 -18.45 -21.38 -33.50
C ARG A 95 -19.39 -21.78 -32.35
N LYS A 96 -20.71 -21.72 -32.58
CA LYS A 96 -21.74 -22.08 -31.59
C LYS A 96 -21.48 -23.50 -31.08
N GLY A 97 -21.63 -23.69 -29.77
CA GLY A 97 -21.36 -24.97 -29.10
C GLY A 97 -19.90 -25.24 -28.74
N THR A 98 -18.98 -24.30 -28.98
CA THR A 98 -17.59 -24.39 -28.49
C THR A 98 -17.42 -23.65 -27.15
N LEU A 99 -16.57 -24.16 -26.25
CA LEU A 99 -16.28 -23.55 -24.95
C LEU A 99 -15.86 -22.08 -25.07
N ALA A 100 -14.85 -21.80 -25.89
CA ALA A 100 -14.31 -20.44 -26.05
C ALA A 100 -15.34 -19.42 -26.57
N SER A 101 -16.24 -19.84 -27.46
CA SER A 101 -17.29 -18.95 -27.97
C SER A 101 -18.39 -18.72 -26.93
N LEU A 102 -18.70 -19.73 -26.11
CA LEU A 102 -19.64 -19.59 -25.01
C LEU A 102 -19.07 -18.68 -23.92
N GLU A 103 -17.82 -18.89 -23.49
CA GLU A 103 -17.12 -18.01 -22.55
C GLU A 103 -17.08 -16.55 -23.04
N GLU A 104 -16.69 -16.31 -24.30
CA GLU A 104 -16.68 -14.97 -24.88
C GLU A 104 -18.07 -14.34 -24.96
N LEU A 105 -19.06 -15.08 -25.49
CA LEU A 105 -20.44 -14.59 -25.62
C LEU A 105 -21.02 -14.23 -24.25
N LEU A 106 -20.99 -15.16 -23.29
CA LEU A 106 -21.59 -14.97 -21.97
C LEU A 106 -20.90 -13.83 -21.22
N SER A 107 -19.57 -13.71 -21.33
CA SER A 107 -18.84 -12.60 -20.70
C SER A 107 -19.22 -11.25 -21.28
N VAL A 108 -19.35 -11.16 -22.62
CA VAL A 108 -19.66 -9.91 -23.31
C VAL A 108 -21.12 -9.48 -23.10
N THR A 109 -22.07 -10.43 -23.09
CA THR A 109 -23.50 -10.10 -22.99
C THR A 109 -23.96 -9.92 -21.55
N SER A 110 -23.49 -10.74 -20.61
CA SER A 110 -23.90 -10.65 -19.21
C SER A 110 -23.09 -9.64 -18.39
N LEU A 111 -21.96 -9.16 -18.93
CA LEU A 111 -20.97 -8.33 -18.23
C LEU A 111 -20.31 -9.02 -17.02
N TRP A 112 -20.55 -10.32 -16.83
CA TRP A 112 -19.85 -11.15 -15.86
C TRP A 112 -18.90 -12.08 -16.58
N ASP A 113 -17.63 -12.08 -16.17
CA ASP A 113 -16.69 -13.03 -16.71
C ASP A 113 -17.19 -14.47 -16.51
N ALA A 114 -17.15 -15.24 -17.58
CA ALA A 114 -17.72 -16.57 -17.67
C ALA A 114 -16.65 -17.59 -18.06
N GLU A 115 -16.56 -18.66 -17.28
CA GLU A 115 -15.72 -19.82 -17.53
C GLU A 115 -16.63 -21.04 -17.76
N VAL A 116 -16.33 -21.84 -18.78
CA VAL A 116 -17.15 -23.00 -19.15
C VAL A 116 -16.31 -24.27 -19.12
N ASP A 117 -16.84 -25.31 -18.50
CA ASP A 117 -16.24 -26.64 -18.50
C ASP A 117 -17.22 -27.73 -18.89
N GLU A 118 -16.66 -28.78 -19.48
CA GLU A 118 -17.39 -30.00 -19.78
C GLU A 118 -17.35 -30.89 -18.53
N ALA A 119 -18.48 -31.07 -17.84
CA ALA A 119 -18.49 -31.66 -16.50
C ALA A 119 -17.94 -33.10 -16.46
N PHE A 120 -17.94 -33.85 -17.58
CA PHE A 120 -17.32 -35.17 -17.66
C PHE A 120 -15.80 -35.16 -17.39
N ARG A 121 -15.11 -34.03 -17.62
CA ARG A 121 -13.69 -33.86 -17.31
C ARG A 121 -13.42 -33.82 -15.81
N SER A 122 -14.43 -33.46 -15.04
CA SER A 122 -14.41 -33.36 -13.59
C SER A 122 -14.89 -34.62 -12.86
N LEU A 123 -15.33 -35.66 -13.60
CA LEU A 123 -15.71 -36.96 -13.06
C LEU A 123 -14.48 -37.74 -12.55
N LEU A 124 -14.65 -38.40 -11.40
CA LEU A 124 -13.70 -39.41 -10.91
C LEU A 124 -13.86 -40.69 -11.73
N GLU A 125 -12.84 -41.00 -12.54
CA GLU A 125 -12.76 -42.24 -13.32
C GLU A 125 -11.54 -43.05 -12.85
N THR A 126 -11.67 -44.38 -12.84
CA THR A 126 -10.52 -45.26 -12.66
C THR A 126 -9.64 -45.18 -13.91
N GLN A 127 -8.36 -44.83 -13.76
CA GLN A 127 -7.42 -44.71 -14.87
C GLN A 127 -7.29 -46.05 -15.62
N ASP A 128 -7.74 -46.09 -16.88
CA ASP A 128 -7.43 -47.22 -17.76
C ASP A 128 -5.93 -47.20 -18.04
N LEU A 129 -5.27 -48.34 -17.82
CA LEU A 129 -3.84 -48.49 -18.08
C LEU A 129 -3.53 -48.62 -19.57
N ASN A 130 -4.54 -48.89 -20.41
CA ASN A 130 -4.43 -48.90 -21.87
C ASN A 130 -4.60 -47.51 -22.49
N ASP A 131 -5.27 -46.59 -21.79
CA ASP A 131 -5.50 -45.21 -22.24
C ASP A 131 -5.19 -44.23 -21.10
N LEU A 132 -3.90 -43.93 -20.93
CA LEU A 132 -3.42 -43.02 -19.90
C LEU A 132 -3.86 -41.57 -20.22
N LEU A 133 -4.59 -40.94 -19.29
CA LEU A 133 -5.08 -39.56 -19.43
C LEU A 133 -4.22 -38.62 -18.57
N PRO A 134 -3.09 -38.08 -19.09
CA PRO A 134 -2.07 -37.39 -18.30
C PRO A 134 -2.55 -36.10 -17.60
N TRP A 135 -3.70 -35.55 -18.00
CA TRP A 135 -4.27 -34.36 -17.38
C TRP A 135 -5.10 -34.64 -16.10
N ARG A 136 -5.46 -35.90 -15.81
CA ARG A 136 -6.32 -36.27 -14.67
C ARG A 136 -5.56 -36.59 -13.36
N GLY A 137 -4.25 -36.85 -13.41
CA GLY A 137 -3.43 -37.23 -12.24
C GLY A 137 -2.86 -36.05 -11.46
N ARG A 138 -3.66 -35.36 -10.62
CA ARG A 138 -3.21 -34.21 -9.81
C ARG A 138 -3.28 -34.48 -8.30
N THR A 139 -2.30 -33.98 -7.55
CA THR A 139 -2.21 -34.07 -6.08
C THR A 139 -3.00 -32.95 -5.41
N ALA A 140 -3.77 -33.26 -4.37
CA ALA A 140 -4.54 -32.27 -3.60
C ALA A 140 -3.69 -31.53 -2.55
N VAL A 141 -3.91 -30.23 -2.40
CA VAL A 141 -3.26 -29.35 -1.42
C VAL A 141 -4.20 -29.15 -0.23
N VAL A 142 -3.84 -29.67 0.94
CA VAL A 142 -4.79 -29.83 2.07
C VAL A 142 -4.91 -28.60 2.98
N TRP A 143 -3.91 -27.71 3.00
CA TRP A 143 -3.95 -26.46 3.78
C TRP A 143 -4.76 -25.34 3.10
N ASP A 144 -5.28 -25.60 1.90
CA ASP A 144 -6.15 -24.68 1.18
C ASP A 144 -7.52 -25.32 0.88
N PRO A 145 -8.59 -24.94 1.59
CA PRO A 145 -9.94 -25.44 1.31
C PRO A 145 -10.46 -25.02 -0.09
N ILE A 146 -9.85 -24.02 -0.72
CA ILE A 146 -10.24 -23.49 -2.04
C ILE A 146 -9.72 -24.41 -3.16
N GLY A 147 -8.45 -24.83 -3.11
CA GLY A 147 -7.85 -25.76 -4.06
C GLY A 147 -8.40 -27.20 -4.01
N LEU A 148 -9.00 -27.62 -2.89
CA LEU A 148 -9.57 -28.98 -2.70
C LEU A 148 -10.94 -29.20 -3.34
N SER A 149 -11.66 -28.12 -3.65
CA SER A 149 -13.09 -28.12 -4.01
C SER A 149 -13.36 -27.56 -5.41
N ASP A 150 -12.31 -27.19 -6.15
CA ASP A 150 -12.44 -26.56 -7.45
C ASP A 150 -12.35 -27.61 -8.59
N PRO A 151 -13.41 -27.81 -9.39
CA PRO A 151 -13.36 -28.67 -10.58
C PRO A 151 -12.41 -28.12 -11.66
N LEU A 152 -12.11 -26.83 -11.62
CA LEU A 152 -11.59 -26.07 -12.76
C LEU A 152 -10.28 -25.35 -12.54
N THR A 153 -9.56 -25.56 -11.43
CA THR A 153 -8.21 -25.00 -11.33
C THR A 153 -7.36 -25.64 -12.42
N ARG A 154 -7.19 -24.96 -13.56
CA ARG A 154 -6.13 -25.22 -14.54
C ARG A 154 -4.81 -24.82 -13.88
N ARG A 155 -4.45 -25.45 -12.74
CA ARG A 155 -3.07 -25.38 -12.25
C ARG A 155 -2.21 -25.89 -13.38
N SER A 156 -1.37 -25.00 -13.91
CA SER A 156 -0.23 -25.39 -14.72
C SER A 156 0.57 -26.39 -13.88
N ALA A 157 0.98 -27.49 -14.52
CA ALA A 157 2.05 -28.30 -13.95
C ALA A 157 3.25 -27.36 -13.73
N GLY A 158 3.84 -27.44 -12.54
CA GLY A 158 4.78 -26.46 -12.01
C GLY A 158 5.75 -25.87 -13.04
N THR A 159 5.75 -24.55 -13.10
CA THR A 159 7.01 -23.85 -13.39
C THR A 159 7.49 -23.27 -12.08
N GLU A 160 8.60 -23.84 -11.57
CA GLU A 160 9.48 -23.12 -10.67
C GLU A 160 9.75 -21.74 -11.28
N ARG A 161 9.31 -20.67 -10.61
CA ARG A 161 9.75 -19.32 -10.94
C ARG A 161 10.52 -18.79 -9.74
N PRO A 162 11.85 -18.92 -9.75
CA PRO A 162 12.70 -18.41 -8.68
C PRO A 162 12.80 -16.90 -8.82
N ARG A 163 12.54 -16.15 -7.73
CA ARG A 163 13.00 -14.76 -7.64
C ARG A 163 14.28 -14.61 -6.81
N ASP A 164 14.62 -15.55 -5.93
CA ASP A 164 15.74 -15.37 -4.98
C ASP A 164 16.75 -16.54 -4.91
N GLY A 165 16.81 -17.41 -5.92
CA GLY A 165 17.73 -18.56 -5.91
C GLY A 165 17.42 -19.62 -4.85
N ILE A 166 16.38 -19.41 -4.04
CA ILE A 166 15.75 -20.39 -3.17
C ILE A 166 14.51 -20.90 -3.93
N PRO A 167 14.45 -22.20 -4.31
CA PRO A 167 13.21 -22.80 -4.76
C PRO A 167 12.25 -22.83 -3.58
N GLU A 168 11.31 -21.88 -3.51
CA GLU A 168 10.11 -22.07 -2.70
C GLU A 168 9.25 -23.10 -3.41
N ARG A 169 9.50 -24.36 -3.07
CA ARG A 169 8.56 -25.44 -3.33
C ARG A 169 7.24 -25.01 -2.72
N GLY A 170 6.20 -24.84 -3.54
CA GLY A 170 4.82 -24.94 -3.03
C GLY A 170 4.76 -26.16 -2.11
N PRO A 171 4.13 -26.08 -0.92
CA PRO A 171 4.47 -26.97 0.18
C PRO A 171 4.39 -28.43 -0.24
N LEU A 172 5.54 -29.10 -0.34
CA LEU A 172 5.56 -30.54 -0.51
C LEU A 172 5.23 -31.11 0.87
N LEU A 173 4.07 -31.77 1.00
CA LEU A 173 3.76 -32.66 2.12
C LEU A 173 4.80 -33.79 2.11
N GLY A 174 5.91 -33.56 2.82
CA GLY A 174 7.00 -34.50 2.98
C GLY A 174 7.45 -34.52 4.43
N VAL A 175 7.71 -35.71 4.93
CA VAL A 175 8.36 -35.93 6.22
C VAL A 175 9.78 -35.38 6.12
N ALA A 176 10.20 -34.50 7.04
CA ALA A 176 11.57 -34.02 7.04
C ALA A 176 12.56 -35.17 7.29
N PRO A 177 13.82 -35.10 6.83
CA PRO A 177 14.80 -36.16 7.07
C PRO A 177 14.95 -36.45 8.57
N GLY A 178 14.64 -37.69 8.98
CA GLY A 178 14.71 -38.12 10.39
C GLY A 178 13.47 -37.79 11.24
N GLU A 179 12.48 -37.08 10.70
CA GLU A 179 11.19 -36.88 11.35
C GLU A 179 10.33 -38.15 11.20
N THR A 180 9.59 -38.52 12.24
CA THR A 180 8.57 -39.57 12.10
C THR A 180 7.27 -38.98 11.56
N LEU A 181 6.45 -39.78 10.88
CA LEU A 181 5.14 -39.34 10.38
C LEU A 181 4.30 -38.68 11.49
N ASP A 182 4.35 -39.25 12.71
CA ASP A 182 3.59 -38.76 13.86
C ASP A 182 4.11 -37.40 14.40
N GLN A 183 5.40 -37.12 14.25
CA GLN A 183 5.99 -35.81 14.54
C GLN A 183 5.67 -34.81 13.44
N ALA A 184 5.70 -35.23 12.17
CA ALA A 184 5.27 -34.41 11.04
C ALA A 184 3.81 -33.97 11.18
N LEU A 185 2.91 -34.89 11.57
CA LEU A 185 1.49 -34.61 11.79
C LEU A 185 1.22 -33.71 13.03
N ARG A 186 2.11 -33.72 14.03
CA ARG A 186 2.02 -32.80 15.18
C ARG A 186 2.55 -31.41 14.87
N ARG A 187 3.64 -31.33 14.10
CA ARG A 187 4.17 -30.07 13.55
C ARG A 187 3.16 -29.38 12.64
N LEU A 188 2.38 -30.16 11.90
CA LEU A 188 1.31 -29.67 11.01
C LEU A 188 0.00 -29.32 11.74
N GLY A 189 -0.11 -29.53 13.06
CA GLY A 189 -1.31 -29.18 13.84
C GLY A 189 -2.38 -30.30 13.85
N ARG A 190 -2.83 -30.70 15.05
CA ARG A 190 -3.75 -31.84 15.24
C ARG A 190 -5.20 -31.63 14.80
N ALA A 191 -5.55 -30.46 14.25
CA ALA A 191 -6.80 -30.26 13.50
C ALA A 191 -6.67 -30.63 12.01
N ASP A 192 -5.43 -30.70 11.48
CA ASP A 192 -5.12 -30.79 10.06
C ASP A 192 -4.61 -32.19 9.61
N ALA A 193 -4.53 -33.15 10.53
CA ALA A 193 -3.87 -34.44 10.29
C ALA A 193 -4.80 -35.68 10.30
N GLY A 194 -6.10 -35.51 10.50
CA GLY A 194 -6.98 -36.60 10.96
C GLY A 194 -7.94 -37.22 9.96
N ARG A 195 -8.03 -36.77 8.70
CA ARG A 195 -8.92 -37.36 7.70
C ARG A 195 -8.25 -37.38 6.34
N ASN A 196 -7.68 -38.54 5.98
CA ASN A 196 -7.57 -38.94 4.58
C ASN A 196 -8.98 -39.12 4.03
N ALA A 197 -9.65 -38.01 3.75
CA ALA A 197 -10.84 -38.00 2.92
C ALA A 197 -10.35 -37.78 1.49
N ALA A 198 -10.80 -38.64 0.58
CA ALA A 198 -10.85 -38.30 -0.83
C ALA A 198 -11.35 -36.85 -0.97
N SER A 199 -10.72 -36.07 -1.86
CA SER A 199 -11.19 -34.73 -2.23
C SER A 199 -12.72 -34.74 -2.32
N PRO A 200 -13.46 -33.75 -1.78
CA PRO A 200 -14.88 -33.65 -2.07
C PRO A 200 -15.09 -33.14 -3.50
N ARG A 201 -14.47 -33.79 -4.50
CA ARG A 201 -15.08 -34.04 -5.82
C ARG A 201 -16.02 -35.26 -5.78
N THR A 202 -16.11 -35.95 -4.63
CA THR A 202 -16.68 -37.31 -4.56
C THR A 202 -18.19 -37.38 -4.25
N LEU A 203 -18.89 -36.27 -3.99
CA LEU A 203 -20.34 -36.32 -3.77
C LEU A 203 -21.04 -35.12 -4.42
N ASP A 204 -21.42 -35.30 -5.68
CA ASP A 204 -22.32 -34.38 -6.35
C ASP A 204 -23.75 -34.53 -5.80
N LEU A 205 -24.09 -33.68 -4.82
CA LEU A 205 -25.45 -33.56 -4.29
C LEU A 205 -26.35 -32.64 -5.13
N LEU A 206 -25.78 -31.90 -6.08
CA LEU A 206 -26.46 -30.84 -6.83
C LEU A 206 -26.72 -31.23 -8.29
N GLY A 207 -26.22 -32.39 -8.74
CA GLY A 207 -26.45 -32.96 -10.06
C GLY A 207 -25.57 -32.38 -11.18
N TRP A 208 -24.52 -31.63 -10.86
CA TRP A 208 -23.64 -30.98 -11.86
C TRP A 208 -22.59 -31.91 -12.48
N ALA A 209 -22.20 -32.99 -11.81
CA ALA A 209 -21.15 -33.91 -12.24
C ALA A 209 -21.76 -35.04 -13.08
N ARG A 210 -22.21 -34.70 -14.31
CA ARG A 210 -22.77 -35.66 -15.27
C ARG A 210 -22.18 -35.45 -16.67
N PRO A 211 -22.09 -36.49 -17.51
CA PRO A 211 -21.47 -36.37 -18.82
C PRO A 211 -22.25 -35.49 -19.80
N ASP A 212 -23.54 -35.29 -19.57
CA ASP A 212 -24.44 -34.44 -20.34
C ASP A 212 -24.53 -33.00 -19.78
N VAL A 213 -23.67 -32.59 -18.84
CA VAL A 213 -23.70 -31.25 -18.23
C VAL A 213 -22.51 -30.39 -18.68
N ALA A 214 -22.79 -29.12 -19.00
CA ALA A 214 -21.78 -28.06 -19.10
C ALA A 214 -21.86 -27.16 -17.86
N LEU A 215 -20.77 -27.08 -17.11
CA LEU A 215 -20.65 -26.20 -15.96
C LEU A 215 -20.29 -24.79 -16.44
N ILE A 216 -21.12 -23.80 -16.13
CA ILE A 216 -20.92 -22.40 -16.49
C ILE A 216 -20.74 -21.60 -15.21
N ARG A 217 -19.52 -21.14 -14.96
CA ARG A 217 -19.18 -20.33 -13.78
C ARG A 217 -19.11 -18.87 -14.17
N THR A 218 -19.80 -18.04 -13.40
CA THR A 218 -19.78 -16.59 -13.60
C THR A 218 -19.33 -15.87 -12.35
N ALA A 219 -18.48 -14.87 -12.48
CA ALA A 219 -18.10 -13.99 -11.38
C ALA A 219 -19.12 -12.83 -11.26
N ARG A 220 -20.18 -13.05 -10.46
CA ARG A 220 -21.34 -12.14 -10.39
C ARG A 220 -21.11 -11.00 -9.38
N LEU A 221 -20.14 -10.14 -9.67
CA LEU A 221 -19.65 -9.06 -8.79
C LEU A 221 -19.67 -7.70 -9.49
N THR A 222 -20.05 -6.67 -8.74
CA THR A 222 -19.81 -5.26 -9.08
C THR A 222 -18.69 -4.74 -8.16
N PRO A 223 -17.48 -4.45 -8.66
CA PRO A 223 -16.40 -3.90 -7.84
C PRO A 223 -16.66 -2.43 -7.50
N VAL A 224 -16.24 -2.01 -6.30
CA VAL A 224 -16.18 -0.62 -5.84
C VAL A 224 -14.73 -0.30 -5.53
N GLU A 225 -14.23 0.80 -6.07
CA GLU A 225 -12.86 1.25 -5.86
C GLU A 225 -12.78 2.14 -4.63
N LEU A 226 -12.13 1.66 -3.57
CA LEU A 226 -11.81 2.45 -2.40
C LEU A 226 -10.45 3.10 -2.65
N GLU A 227 -10.42 4.41 -2.90
CA GLU A 227 -9.16 5.13 -3.14
C GLU A 227 -8.75 5.96 -1.92
N GLU A 228 -7.50 5.79 -1.47
CA GLU A 228 -6.85 6.55 -0.39
C GLU A 228 -7.67 6.62 0.91
N VAL A 229 -8.45 5.57 1.19
CA VAL A 229 -9.28 5.49 2.40
C VAL A 229 -8.40 5.48 3.64
N THR A 230 -8.76 6.32 4.60
CA THR A 230 -8.14 6.28 5.93
C THR A 230 -8.88 5.27 6.81
N PRO A 231 -8.19 4.22 7.32
CA PRO A 231 -8.79 3.25 8.21
C PRO A 231 -9.43 3.93 9.43
N ALA A 232 -10.56 3.39 9.89
CA ALA A 232 -11.28 3.95 11.04
C ALA A 232 -10.47 3.83 12.34
N VAL A 233 -9.86 2.66 12.55
CA VAL A 233 -9.05 2.34 13.73
C VAL A 233 -7.78 1.64 13.26
N VAL A 234 -6.64 2.06 13.84
CA VAL A 234 -5.37 1.35 13.72
C VAL A 234 -5.07 0.72 15.08
N HIS A 235 -5.21 -0.60 15.17
CA HIS A 235 -4.95 -1.39 16.36
C HIS A 235 -3.45 -1.58 16.55
N VAL A 236 -2.96 -1.39 17.77
CA VAL A 236 -1.62 -1.83 18.17
C VAL A 236 -1.73 -3.22 18.76
N LEU A 237 -1.03 -4.18 18.15
CA LEU A 237 -1.05 -5.59 18.52
C LEU A 237 -0.06 -5.85 19.68
N PRO A 238 -0.19 -6.96 20.43
CA PRO A 238 0.66 -7.26 21.59
C PRO A 238 2.18 -7.31 21.29
N ASN A 239 2.54 -7.53 20.03
CA ASN A 239 3.91 -7.58 19.54
C ASN A 239 4.41 -6.23 18.97
N GLY A 240 3.66 -5.14 19.10
CA GLY A 240 4.02 -3.80 18.59
C GLY A 240 3.40 -3.46 17.22
N TYR A 241 3.05 -4.48 16.43
CA TYR A 241 2.57 -4.31 15.05
C TYR A 241 1.26 -3.52 14.97
N ARG A 242 1.02 -2.89 13.83
CA ARG A 242 -0.18 -2.07 13.57
C ARG A 242 -1.14 -2.79 12.62
N GLY A 243 -2.30 -3.19 13.12
CA GLY A 243 -3.36 -3.84 12.35
C GLY A 243 -4.54 -2.91 12.08
N PHE A 244 -5.16 -3.01 10.90
CA PHE A 244 -6.37 -2.23 10.57
C PHE A 244 -7.22 -2.94 9.52
N ARG A 245 -8.48 -2.51 9.38
CA ARG A 245 -9.42 -2.99 8.35
C ARG A 245 -9.49 -2.03 7.18
N VAL A 246 -9.70 -2.57 5.98
CA VAL A 246 -9.82 -1.81 4.73
C VAL A 246 -11.17 -1.10 4.63
N ASP A 247 -12.26 -1.72 5.10
CA ASP A 247 -13.60 -1.11 5.03
C ASP A 247 -13.67 0.17 5.89
N PRO A 248 -14.15 1.30 5.34
CA PRO A 248 -14.19 2.58 6.05
C PRO A 248 -15.16 2.60 7.24
N LEU A 249 -16.05 1.61 7.42
CA LEU A 249 -16.88 1.52 8.63
C LEU A 249 -16.30 0.54 9.66
N ASP A 250 -15.02 0.17 9.53
CA ASP A 250 -14.32 -0.76 10.42
C ASP A 250 -14.94 -2.17 10.48
N ARG A 251 -15.39 -2.68 9.34
CA ARG A 251 -16.01 -4.02 9.25
C ARG A 251 -15.09 -5.00 8.54
N ASP A 252 -15.20 -6.27 8.92
CA ASP A 252 -14.52 -7.33 8.16
C ASP A 252 -15.25 -7.57 6.84
N GLY A 253 -14.50 -7.66 5.75
CA GLY A 253 -15.07 -7.88 4.42
C GLY A 253 -14.05 -8.44 3.44
N PRO A 254 -14.48 -9.30 2.51
CA PRO A 254 -13.58 -9.88 1.54
C PRO A 254 -13.10 -8.82 0.54
N LEU A 255 -11.82 -8.90 0.18
CA LEU A 255 -11.22 -8.04 -0.84
C LEU A 255 -11.52 -8.58 -2.25
N VAL A 256 -11.59 -7.66 -3.20
CA VAL A 256 -11.78 -7.93 -4.63
C VAL A 256 -10.56 -7.42 -5.39
N TRP A 257 -10.28 -8.04 -6.52
CA TRP A 257 -9.24 -7.58 -7.45
C TRP A 257 -9.68 -7.76 -8.89
N LEU A 258 -9.04 -7.02 -9.80
CA LEU A 258 -9.22 -7.16 -11.23
C LEU A 258 -8.15 -8.10 -11.77
N GLN A 259 -8.45 -9.40 -11.77
CA GLN A 259 -7.51 -10.40 -12.24
C GLN A 259 -7.29 -10.24 -13.75
N PRO A 260 -6.05 -10.02 -14.23
CA PRO A 260 -5.75 -10.10 -15.66
C PRO A 260 -5.99 -11.52 -16.15
N LEU A 261 -6.87 -11.66 -17.12
CA LEU A 261 -7.17 -12.93 -17.78
C LEU A 261 -6.27 -13.05 -19.01
N GLU A 262 -5.54 -14.16 -19.10
CA GLU A 262 -4.97 -14.58 -20.38
C GLU A 262 -6.11 -14.87 -21.36
N ARG A 263 -5.95 -14.49 -22.64
CA ARG A 263 -6.92 -14.88 -23.65
C ARG A 263 -6.97 -16.40 -23.75
N ALA A 264 -8.13 -16.92 -24.16
CA ALA A 264 -8.35 -18.34 -24.43
C ALA A 264 -7.57 -18.81 -25.68
N ASP A 265 -6.25 -18.67 -25.67
CA ASP A 265 -5.36 -18.94 -26.80
C ASP A 265 -4.55 -20.20 -26.50
N LEU A 266 -5.18 -21.25 -25.97
CA LEU A 266 -4.54 -22.55 -25.71
C LEU A 266 -5.48 -23.72 -26.03
N THR A 267 -6.01 -23.76 -27.25
CA THR A 267 -6.18 -25.02 -27.99
C THR A 267 -5.81 -24.76 -29.45
N GLY A 268 -5.01 -25.64 -30.04
CA GLY A 268 -4.19 -25.37 -31.21
C GLY A 268 -4.92 -24.85 -32.46
N GLY A 269 -4.27 -23.89 -33.11
CA GLY A 269 -4.24 -23.66 -34.55
C GLY A 269 -5.56 -23.69 -35.32
N LEU A 270 -6.18 -22.52 -35.53
CA LEU A 270 -6.91 -22.23 -36.76
C LEU A 270 -6.59 -20.80 -37.24
N THR A 271 -5.68 -20.76 -38.21
CA THR A 271 -5.27 -19.69 -39.14
C THR A 271 -5.51 -18.22 -38.77
N ALA A 272 -4.42 -17.55 -38.42
CA ALA A 272 -4.21 -16.09 -38.40
C ALA A 272 -4.38 -15.38 -39.77
N ARG A 273 -5.10 -15.97 -40.74
CA ARG A 273 -5.28 -15.41 -42.10
C ARG A 273 -6.59 -14.62 -42.29
N HIS A 274 -7.45 -14.56 -41.27
CA HIS A 274 -8.78 -13.95 -41.38
C HIS A 274 -9.13 -12.99 -40.24
N GLU A 275 -8.15 -12.50 -39.48
CA GLU A 275 -8.38 -11.57 -38.37
C GLU A 275 -7.59 -10.27 -38.60
N PRO A 276 -8.18 -9.08 -38.35
CA PRO A 276 -7.41 -7.85 -38.25
C PRO A 276 -6.41 -7.99 -37.10
N GLU A 277 -5.22 -7.44 -37.30
CA GLU A 277 -4.15 -7.42 -36.30
C GLU A 277 -4.72 -6.90 -34.96
N PRO A 278 -4.61 -7.66 -33.85
CA PRO A 278 -5.16 -7.22 -32.59
C PRO A 278 -4.47 -5.94 -32.13
N ALA A 279 -5.25 -5.03 -31.54
CA ALA A 279 -4.69 -3.88 -30.83
C ALA A 279 -3.64 -4.37 -29.80
N SER A 280 -2.61 -3.56 -29.60
CA SER A 280 -1.44 -3.86 -28.76
C SER A 280 -1.81 -4.42 -27.38
N LEU A 281 -0.88 -5.20 -26.81
CA LEU A 281 -0.87 -5.89 -25.51
C LEU A 281 -1.23 -5.05 -24.26
N ALA A 282 -1.72 -3.83 -24.41
CA ALA A 282 -1.98 -2.89 -23.33
C ALA A 282 -3.30 -3.11 -22.57
N THR A 283 -4.23 -3.93 -23.07
CA THR A 283 -5.49 -4.24 -22.36
C THR A 283 -5.81 -5.73 -22.43
N GLY A 284 -5.20 -6.50 -21.53
CA GLY A 284 -5.73 -7.83 -21.20
C GLY A 284 -7.19 -7.70 -20.74
N ARG A 285 -8.04 -8.68 -21.03
CA ARG A 285 -9.34 -8.76 -20.36
C ARG A 285 -9.08 -8.89 -18.86
N THR A 286 -9.86 -8.21 -18.03
CA THR A 286 -9.80 -8.37 -16.58
C THR A 286 -11.15 -8.87 -16.07
N ALA A 287 -11.14 -9.67 -15.01
CA ALA A 287 -12.35 -10.07 -14.30
C ALA A 287 -12.32 -9.56 -12.86
N ALA A 288 -13.45 -9.01 -12.42
CA ALA A 288 -13.66 -8.70 -11.01
C ALA A 288 -13.90 -10.01 -10.25
N MET A 289 -12.96 -10.35 -9.36
CA MET A 289 -12.98 -11.62 -8.63
C MET A 289 -12.67 -11.38 -7.16
N LEU A 290 -13.09 -12.28 -6.29
CA LEU A 290 -12.62 -12.25 -4.90
C LEU A 290 -11.12 -12.53 -4.87
N LEU A 291 -10.38 -11.71 -4.14
CA LEU A 291 -8.99 -11.98 -3.86
C LEU A 291 -8.92 -13.14 -2.86
N THR A 292 -8.75 -14.35 -3.37
CA THR A 292 -8.68 -15.52 -2.48
C THR A 292 -7.34 -15.59 -1.77
N PRO A 293 -7.27 -16.11 -0.53
CA PRO A 293 -6.00 -16.36 0.14
C PRO A 293 -5.03 -17.17 -0.73
N THR A 294 -5.54 -18.16 -1.47
CA THR A 294 -4.77 -19.00 -2.38
C THR A 294 -4.16 -18.19 -3.52
N ALA A 295 -4.98 -17.42 -4.24
CA ALA A 295 -4.49 -16.62 -5.37
C ALA A 295 -3.41 -15.63 -4.91
N LEU A 296 -3.61 -15.02 -3.74
CA LEU A 296 -2.64 -14.10 -3.17
C LEU A 296 -1.37 -14.81 -2.67
N ALA A 297 -1.48 -16.02 -2.14
CA ALA A 297 -0.32 -16.82 -1.74
C ALA A 297 0.47 -17.35 -2.93
N GLU A 298 -0.19 -17.65 -4.06
CA GLU A 298 0.43 -18.16 -5.28
C GLU A 298 1.15 -17.07 -6.09
N ASP A 299 0.56 -15.89 -6.26
CA ASP A 299 1.15 -14.78 -7.04
C ASP A 299 0.78 -13.40 -6.46
N ALA A 300 1.37 -13.07 -5.31
CA ALA A 300 1.20 -11.75 -4.69
C ALA A 300 1.66 -10.59 -5.61
N ASP A 301 2.68 -10.82 -6.44
CA ASP A 301 3.18 -9.83 -7.39
C ASP A 301 2.17 -9.52 -8.50
N ALA A 302 1.36 -10.51 -8.93
CA ALA A 302 0.23 -10.26 -9.81
C ALA A 302 -0.85 -9.41 -9.13
N ALA A 303 -1.11 -9.63 -7.83
CA ALA A 303 -2.07 -8.81 -7.09
C ALA A 303 -1.58 -7.36 -6.96
N GLU A 304 -0.30 -7.15 -6.65
CA GLU A 304 0.32 -5.81 -6.64
C GLU A 304 0.27 -5.16 -8.03
N ARG A 305 0.63 -5.87 -9.11
CA ARG A 305 0.57 -5.34 -10.50
C ARG A 305 -0.84 -5.07 -10.99
N ALA A 306 -1.82 -5.84 -10.52
CA ALA A 306 -3.23 -5.63 -10.82
C ALA A 306 -3.87 -4.53 -9.95
N ASP A 307 -3.06 -3.80 -9.18
CA ASP A 307 -3.51 -2.73 -8.28
C ASP A 307 -4.60 -3.22 -7.31
N ALA A 308 -4.50 -4.47 -6.85
CA ALA A 308 -5.49 -5.06 -5.95
C ALA A 308 -5.53 -4.35 -4.60
N LEU A 309 -4.36 -3.92 -4.13
CA LEU A 309 -4.16 -3.28 -2.85
C LEU A 309 -2.93 -2.37 -2.90
N THR A 310 -3.12 -1.11 -2.53
CA THR A 310 -2.05 -0.16 -2.23
C THR A 310 -2.14 0.25 -0.77
N VAL A 311 -1.04 0.13 -0.02
CA VAL A 311 -0.95 0.59 1.37
C VAL A 311 0.14 1.64 1.45
N SER A 312 -0.23 2.82 1.94
CA SER A 312 0.68 3.96 2.04
C SER A 312 0.74 4.49 3.47
N VAL A 313 1.89 5.03 3.87
CA VAL A 313 2.07 5.77 5.12
C VAL A 313 2.54 7.18 4.80
N ASP A 314 1.80 8.19 5.26
CA ASP A 314 2.07 9.61 4.98
C ASP A 314 2.25 9.89 3.46
N GLY A 315 1.54 9.15 2.61
CA GLY A 315 1.61 9.25 1.15
C GLY A 315 2.79 8.50 0.50
N ILE A 316 3.60 7.77 1.26
CA ILE A 316 4.64 6.87 0.75
C ILE A 316 4.02 5.47 0.55
N PRO A 317 3.93 4.94 -0.69
CA PRO A 317 3.45 3.58 -0.92
C PRO A 317 4.45 2.56 -0.37
N LEU A 318 3.98 1.68 0.51
CA LEU A 318 4.74 0.54 1.02
C LEU A 318 4.58 -0.66 0.07
N VAL A 319 3.34 -1.01 -0.26
CA VAL A 319 2.99 -2.06 -1.25
C VAL A 319 1.95 -1.51 -2.22
N GLY A 320 1.92 -2.04 -3.44
CA GLY A 320 1.10 -1.57 -4.55
C GLY A 320 1.94 -1.23 -5.78
N PRO A 321 1.31 -0.92 -6.93
CA PRO A 321 2.05 -0.53 -8.13
C PRO A 321 2.91 0.72 -7.83
N GLU A 322 4.22 0.64 -8.09
CA GLU A 322 5.10 1.80 -8.01
C GLU A 322 4.53 2.89 -8.94
N ALA A 323 4.28 4.08 -8.39
CA ALA A 323 4.05 5.26 -9.21
C ALA A 323 5.26 5.40 -10.14
N LEU A 324 5.04 5.27 -11.46
CA LEU A 324 6.00 5.32 -12.58
C LEU A 324 7.46 5.63 -12.17
N PRO A 325 8.45 4.79 -12.53
CA PRO A 325 9.82 4.93 -12.05
C PRO A 325 10.34 6.35 -12.33
N LEU A 326 10.50 7.12 -11.25
CA LEU A 326 10.96 8.50 -11.34
C LEU A 326 12.34 8.49 -12.00
N LEU A 327 12.51 9.27 -13.07
CA LEU A 327 13.78 9.45 -13.75
C LEU A 327 14.87 9.83 -12.73
N ARG A 328 16.04 9.16 -12.81
CA ARG A 328 17.19 9.47 -11.95
C ARG A 328 17.62 10.93 -12.16
N GLY A 329 17.41 11.78 -11.16
CA GLY A 329 17.67 13.23 -11.22
C GLY A 329 17.34 13.92 -9.89
N PRO A 330 17.71 15.20 -9.71
CA PRO A 330 17.32 15.95 -8.51
C PRO A 330 15.79 16.08 -8.42
N LEU A 331 15.27 16.06 -7.19
CA LEU A 331 13.83 16.16 -6.92
C LEU A 331 13.35 17.59 -7.19
N PRO A 332 12.49 17.85 -8.20
CA PRO A 332 11.98 19.19 -8.44
C PRO A 332 11.03 19.61 -7.31
N ILE A 333 11.06 20.90 -6.95
CA ILE A 333 10.11 21.46 -5.98
C ILE A 333 8.68 21.46 -6.53
N ALA A 334 7.74 21.10 -5.67
CA ALA A 334 6.30 21.26 -5.87
C ALA A 334 5.65 21.79 -4.57
N PRO A 335 4.47 22.41 -4.63
CA PRO A 335 3.75 22.88 -3.44
C PRO A 335 3.58 21.78 -2.39
N VAL A 336 3.92 22.03 -1.12
CA VAL A 336 3.91 20.99 -0.06
C VAL A 336 2.52 20.40 0.18
N GLY A 337 1.47 21.20 -0.03
CA GLY A 337 0.09 20.82 0.27
C GLY A 337 -0.24 20.97 1.77
N PRO A 338 -1.49 20.73 2.15
CA PRO A 338 -2.01 21.14 3.47
C PRO A 338 -1.88 20.12 4.59
N ALA A 339 -1.38 18.91 4.31
CA ALA A 339 -1.02 17.91 5.32
C ALA A 339 0.50 17.68 5.30
N PRO A 340 1.30 18.72 5.59
CA PRO A 340 2.74 18.63 5.47
C PRO A 340 3.32 17.65 6.49
N THR A 341 4.22 16.79 6.04
CA THR A 341 5.03 15.94 6.92
C THR A 341 6.49 16.37 6.84
N LEU A 342 7.18 16.35 7.98
CA LEU A 342 8.63 16.50 8.08
C LEU A 342 9.09 15.93 9.42
N ARG A 343 9.71 14.74 9.40
CA ARG A 343 10.17 14.04 10.62
C ARG A 343 11.14 12.91 10.29
N PHE A 344 11.85 12.39 11.30
CA PHE A 344 12.49 11.08 11.18
C PHE A 344 11.45 9.95 11.06
N ALA A 345 11.76 8.92 10.28
CA ALA A 345 10.94 7.72 10.18
C ALA A 345 10.91 6.94 11.52
N ASP A 346 12.08 6.84 12.16
CA ASP A 346 12.28 6.23 13.48
C ASP A 346 12.11 7.26 14.60
N ARG A 347 11.11 7.07 15.47
CA ARG A 347 10.82 7.95 16.63
C ARG A 347 11.81 7.79 17.78
N GLY A 348 12.67 6.77 17.77
CA GLY A 348 13.78 6.64 18.70
C GLY A 348 14.88 7.69 18.48
N ARG A 349 14.72 8.53 17.45
CA ARG A 349 15.63 9.58 17.04
C ARG A 349 14.95 10.95 17.17
N PRO A 350 15.64 11.97 17.69
CA PRO A 350 17.04 11.94 18.16
C PRO A 350 17.22 11.21 19.52
N SER A 351 18.47 11.12 20.03
CA SER A 351 18.73 10.47 21.34
C SER A 351 18.10 11.24 22.51
N PRO A 352 17.80 10.61 23.66
CA PRO A 352 17.21 11.29 24.80
C PRO A 352 18.05 12.50 25.19
N GLY A 353 17.45 13.68 25.33
CA GLY A 353 18.14 14.93 25.67
C GLY A 353 18.72 15.72 24.48
N ASP A 354 18.68 15.19 23.26
CA ASP A 354 19.04 15.93 22.04
C ASP A 354 17.85 16.69 21.45
N GLN A 355 18.14 17.78 20.72
CA GLN A 355 17.17 18.49 19.88
C GLN A 355 17.77 18.72 18.49
N TRP A 356 17.01 18.42 17.44
CA TRP A 356 17.44 18.55 16.06
C TRP A 356 16.42 19.36 15.26
N ARG A 357 16.86 20.22 14.34
CA ARG A 357 15.99 20.93 13.40
C ARG A 357 16.13 20.31 12.01
N LEU A 358 15.00 19.95 11.43
CA LEU A 358 14.90 19.61 10.01
C LEU A 358 14.21 20.75 9.27
N MET A 359 14.73 21.14 8.11
CA MET A 359 14.04 22.03 7.19
C MET A 359 14.05 21.47 5.78
N LEU A 360 12.88 21.48 5.13
CA LEU A 360 12.76 21.24 3.70
C LEU A 360 12.90 22.57 2.98
N LEU A 361 13.84 22.68 2.06
CA LEU A 361 14.20 23.89 1.33
C LEU A 361 13.96 23.72 -0.17
N ALA A 362 13.58 24.81 -0.83
CA ALA A 362 13.77 25.01 -2.26
C ALA A 362 15.18 25.55 -2.52
N ALA A 363 16.04 24.72 -3.09
CA ALA A 363 17.42 25.06 -3.40
C ALA A 363 17.52 25.98 -4.62
N ARG A 364 18.19 27.13 -4.46
CA ARG A 364 18.47 28.11 -5.54
C ARG A 364 19.95 28.46 -5.56
N GLU A 365 20.43 29.02 -6.68
CA GLU A 365 21.82 29.46 -6.82
C GLU A 365 22.17 30.62 -5.85
N GLU A 366 21.23 31.53 -5.60
CA GLU A 366 21.50 32.75 -4.81
C GLU A 366 20.98 32.70 -3.35
N SER A 367 19.82 32.06 -3.10
CA SER A 367 19.24 31.96 -1.74
C SER A 367 18.21 30.83 -1.60
N ASP A 368 18.41 29.94 -0.64
CA ASP A 368 17.46 28.87 -0.34
C ASP A 368 16.17 29.45 0.29
N THR A 369 15.02 28.89 -0.09
CA THR A 369 13.72 29.24 0.51
C THR A 369 13.23 28.09 1.38
N THR A 370 13.03 28.33 2.68
CA THR A 370 12.46 27.32 3.58
C THR A 370 11.00 27.08 3.23
N LEU A 371 10.58 25.81 3.12
CA LEU A 371 9.20 25.40 2.85
C LEU A 371 8.56 24.83 4.12
N LEU A 372 9.21 23.84 4.72
CA LEU A 372 8.79 23.20 5.96
C LEU A 372 9.91 23.28 6.98
N THR A 373 9.57 23.46 8.25
CA THR A 373 10.53 23.35 9.35
C THR A 373 9.91 22.61 10.53
N SER A 374 10.70 21.78 11.19
CA SER A 374 10.30 21.06 12.39
C SER A 374 11.49 20.91 13.33
N VAL A 375 11.24 21.14 14.62
CA VAL A 375 12.18 20.82 15.70
C VAL A 375 11.76 19.49 16.30
N LEU A 376 12.69 18.54 16.30
CA LEU A 376 12.47 17.16 16.71
C LEU A 376 13.13 16.92 18.06
N GLU A 377 12.33 16.39 18.98
CA GLU A 377 12.76 15.99 20.31
C GLU A 377 12.30 14.57 20.62
N PRO A 378 13.05 13.79 21.42
CA PRO A 378 12.70 12.42 21.76
C PRO A 378 11.36 12.38 22.51
N GLY A 379 10.40 11.60 21.98
CA GLY A 379 9.09 11.40 22.63
C GLY A 379 8.11 12.57 22.51
N ALA A 380 8.47 13.69 21.87
CA ALA A 380 7.57 14.80 21.62
C ALA A 380 6.73 14.61 20.34
N LEU A 381 5.56 15.26 20.27
CA LEU A 381 4.77 15.35 19.04
C LEU A 381 5.44 16.33 18.07
N ASN A 382 5.85 15.83 16.89
CA ASN A 382 6.45 16.66 15.86
C ASN A 382 5.45 17.67 15.32
N THR A 383 5.73 18.96 15.50
CA THR A 383 4.96 20.05 14.89
C THR A 383 5.70 20.53 13.65
N VAL A 384 5.02 20.58 12.50
CA VAL A 384 5.58 21.09 11.25
C VAL A 384 5.08 22.50 11.03
N THR A 385 6.00 23.46 10.91
CA THR A 385 5.69 24.84 10.52
C THR A 385 5.86 24.99 9.01
N VAL A 386 4.85 25.55 8.36
CA VAL A 386 4.81 25.79 6.91
C VAL A 386 5.08 27.27 6.65
N THR A 387 5.97 27.58 5.71
CA THR A 387 6.21 28.97 5.31
C THR A 387 5.19 29.45 4.26
N PRO A 388 4.97 30.77 4.10
CA PRO A 388 4.06 31.30 3.08
C PRO A 388 4.41 30.88 1.64
N ASP A 389 5.70 30.63 1.37
CA ASP A 389 6.20 30.24 0.05
C ASP A 389 6.07 28.73 -0.23
N ALA A 390 5.76 27.92 0.79
CA ALA A 390 5.71 26.46 0.67
C ALA A 390 4.62 25.96 -0.31
N ASN A 391 3.58 26.77 -0.54
CA ASN A 391 2.48 26.44 -1.45
C ASN A 391 2.56 27.15 -2.81
N GLN A 392 3.66 27.86 -3.08
CA GLN A 392 3.89 28.51 -4.38
C GLN A 392 4.70 27.59 -5.31
N LEU A 393 4.48 27.73 -6.63
CA LEU A 393 5.27 27.00 -7.62
C LEU A 393 6.63 27.70 -7.81
N LEU A 394 7.70 27.13 -7.25
CA LEU A 394 9.06 27.67 -7.33
C LEU A 394 9.84 26.96 -8.46
N GLY A 395 9.49 27.26 -9.71
CA GLY A 395 10.09 26.61 -10.90
C GLY A 395 11.62 26.70 -10.96
N GLY A 396 12.27 25.66 -11.50
CA GLY A 396 13.73 25.60 -11.66
C GLY A 396 14.53 25.27 -10.39
N THR A 397 13.86 24.98 -9.27
CA THR A 397 14.49 24.66 -7.99
C THR A 397 14.38 23.18 -7.63
N THR A 398 15.32 22.70 -6.82
CA THR A 398 15.36 21.31 -6.37
C THR A 398 15.13 21.23 -4.86
N ALA A 399 14.59 20.11 -4.37
CA ALA A 399 14.42 19.88 -2.95
C ALA A 399 15.77 19.68 -2.27
N ALA A 400 15.97 20.35 -1.14
CA ALA A 400 17.09 20.13 -0.24
C ALA A 400 16.61 19.97 1.21
N LEU A 401 17.32 19.17 1.98
CA LEU A 401 17.14 19.01 3.41
C LEU A 401 18.26 19.70 4.15
N PHE A 402 17.89 20.61 5.05
CA PHE A 402 18.80 21.22 6.01
C PHE A 402 18.61 20.54 7.37
N VAL A 403 19.71 20.14 7.97
CA VAL A 403 19.74 19.39 9.23
C VAL A 403 20.70 20.09 10.18
N GLU A 404 20.22 20.44 11.36
CA GLU A 404 20.97 21.18 12.38
C GLU A 404 20.76 20.53 13.75
N ARG A 405 21.81 20.44 14.57
CA ARG A 405 21.67 20.00 15.96
C ARG A 405 21.56 21.24 16.85
N LEU A 406 20.40 21.42 17.49
CA LEU A 406 20.16 22.55 18.38
C LEU A 406 20.69 22.29 19.80
N LYS A 407 20.61 21.04 20.24
CA LYS A 407 21.04 20.63 21.58
C LYS A 407 21.59 19.21 21.54
N GLY A 408 22.62 18.95 22.33
CA GLY A 408 23.11 17.63 22.61
C GLY A 408 24.32 17.67 23.52
N GLU A 409 24.36 16.75 24.47
CA GLU A 409 25.37 16.73 25.53
C GLU A 409 26.14 15.41 25.52
N PRO A 410 27.43 15.42 25.89
CA PRO A 410 28.17 14.23 26.27
C PRO A 410 27.42 13.42 27.35
N ARG A 411 27.58 12.09 27.31
CA ARG A 411 26.86 11.17 28.21
C ARG A 411 27.84 10.29 28.98
N LEU A 412 27.43 9.82 30.15
CA LEU A 412 28.12 8.75 30.84
C LEU A 412 27.13 7.69 31.29
N ARG A 413 27.57 6.44 31.22
CA ARG A 413 26.88 5.27 31.79
C ARG A 413 27.62 4.83 33.04
N ASP A 414 26.92 4.87 34.17
CA ASP A 414 27.48 4.42 35.45
C ASP A 414 27.50 2.89 35.55
N THR A 415 28.19 2.38 36.56
CA THR A 415 28.38 0.94 36.82
C THR A 415 27.07 0.17 37.08
N ASP A 416 26.02 0.87 37.51
CA ASP A 416 24.67 0.32 37.71
C ASP A 416 23.79 0.35 36.45
N GLY A 417 24.29 0.90 35.34
CA GLY A 417 23.57 1.06 34.07
C GLY A 417 22.75 2.34 33.94
N THR A 418 22.83 3.26 34.91
CA THR A 418 22.17 4.57 34.81
C THR A 418 22.91 5.52 33.88
N TRP A 419 22.15 6.36 33.15
CA TRP A 419 22.68 7.32 32.19
C TRP A 419 22.52 8.75 32.71
N ARG A 420 23.60 9.54 32.68
CA ARG A 420 23.56 10.97 33.01
C ARG A 420 24.40 11.80 32.05
N THR A 421 24.23 13.12 32.12
CA THR A 421 25.04 14.06 31.34
C THR A 421 26.46 14.11 31.89
N LEU A 422 27.43 14.09 30.99
CA LEU A 422 28.84 14.25 31.31
C LEU A 422 29.20 15.75 31.26
N THR A 423 29.83 16.27 32.30
CA THR A 423 30.16 17.68 32.53
C THR A 423 31.46 18.09 31.81
N THR A 424 31.69 17.59 30.59
CA THR A 424 32.85 17.98 29.77
C THR A 424 32.47 19.14 28.87
N GLY A 425 33.32 20.17 28.80
CA GLY A 425 33.15 21.31 27.90
C GLY A 425 33.22 20.93 26.42
N ILE A 426 32.79 21.85 25.55
CA ILE A 426 32.73 21.64 24.09
C ILE A 426 34.15 21.39 23.56
N ARG A 427 34.29 20.29 22.81
CA ARG A 427 35.45 19.92 21.97
C ARG A 427 36.20 21.15 21.41
N LEU A 428 37.53 21.13 21.44
CA LEU A 428 38.38 22.29 21.12
C LEU A 428 38.87 22.32 19.66
N GLY A 429 38.81 21.19 18.94
CA GLY A 429 39.19 21.04 17.53
C GLY A 429 38.65 19.74 16.90
N LEU A 430 39.03 19.39 15.67
CA LEU A 430 38.57 18.15 15.00
C LEU A 430 39.26 16.90 15.56
N PRO A 431 38.57 15.90 16.13
CA PRO A 431 39.21 14.71 16.67
C PRO A 431 39.85 13.90 15.53
N ARG A 432 41.11 13.53 15.72
CA ARG A 432 41.88 12.72 14.76
C ARG A 432 42.15 11.30 15.26
N SER A 433 41.84 11.03 16.53
CA SER A 433 42.09 9.74 17.18
C SER A 433 40.97 9.34 18.15
N ASN A 434 40.97 8.07 18.55
CA ASN A 434 40.12 7.57 19.64
C ASN A 434 40.53 8.17 20.99
N ALA A 435 39.62 8.19 21.97
CA ALA A 435 39.95 8.51 23.36
C ALA A 435 40.51 7.28 24.10
N VAL A 436 41.48 7.49 24.99
CA VAL A 436 42.04 6.45 25.88
C VAL A 436 42.22 6.95 27.31
N ARG A 437 42.30 6.00 28.26
CA ARG A 437 42.52 6.26 29.68
C ARG A 437 44.01 6.19 29.97
N VAL A 438 44.57 7.24 30.56
CA VAL A 438 45.91 7.24 31.14
C VAL A 438 45.84 7.57 32.63
N GLU A 439 46.83 7.14 33.39
CA GLU A 439 46.91 7.43 34.82
C GLU A 439 48.07 8.41 35.04
N LEU A 440 47.75 9.62 35.49
CA LEU A 440 48.72 10.69 35.72
C LEU A 440 48.68 11.09 37.19
N ALA A 441 49.80 10.90 37.89
CA ALA A 441 49.91 11.20 39.33
C ALA A 441 48.80 10.59 40.21
N GLY A 442 48.27 9.41 39.83
CA GLY A 442 47.19 8.71 40.55
C GLY A 442 45.78 9.15 40.18
N THR A 443 45.62 10.09 39.24
CA THR A 443 44.32 10.52 38.70
C THR A 443 44.11 9.90 37.31
N PRO A 444 42.93 9.32 37.01
CA PRO A 444 42.59 8.87 35.67
C PRO A 444 42.26 10.07 34.77
N TRP A 445 42.92 10.16 33.61
CA TRP A 445 42.67 11.17 32.59
C TRP A 445 42.19 10.52 31.30
N GLY A 446 41.20 11.13 30.65
CA GLY A 446 40.83 10.83 29.28
C GLY A 446 41.65 11.68 28.32
N VAL A 447 42.30 11.08 27.34
CA VAL A 447 43.19 11.80 26.39
C VAL A 447 42.94 11.37 24.95
N ARG A 448 43.00 12.34 24.03
CA ARG A 448 42.97 12.13 22.57
C ARG A 448 43.77 13.21 21.83
N ILE A 449 44.00 12.98 20.54
CA ILE A 449 44.55 13.96 19.59
C ILE A 449 43.41 14.63 18.80
N GLU A 450 43.42 15.95 18.78
CA GLU A 450 42.54 16.80 17.97
C GLU A 450 43.38 17.67 17.02
N GLN A 451 42.79 18.14 15.93
CA GLN A 451 43.35 19.10 15.00
C GLN A 451 42.71 20.47 15.28
N HIS A 452 43.53 21.48 15.51
CA HIS A 452 43.05 22.83 15.72
C HIS A 452 42.56 23.45 14.41
N LEU A 453 41.39 24.08 14.44
CA LEU A 453 40.68 24.52 13.22
C LEU A 453 41.35 25.70 12.50
N ALA A 454 42.08 26.56 13.21
CA ALA A 454 42.60 27.80 12.61
C ALA A 454 44.00 27.64 11.98
N ASP A 455 44.83 26.75 12.52
CA ASP A 455 46.23 26.56 12.10
C ASP A 455 46.56 25.11 11.71
N GLU A 456 45.55 24.23 11.73
CA GLU A 456 45.66 22.80 11.38
C GLU A 456 46.65 21.99 12.25
N SER A 457 47.18 22.57 13.33
CA SER A 457 48.13 21.91 14.24
C SER A 457 47.47 20.76 15.01
N LEU A 458 48.23 19.69 15.25
CA LEU A 458 47.80 18.60 16.13
C LEU A 458 47.96 19.03 17.59
N ARG A 459 46.92 18.80 18.39
CA ARG A 459 46.89 19.10 19.82
C ARG A 459 46.54 17.85 20.61
N LEU A 460 47.21 17.69 21.75
CA LEU A 460 46.83 16.72 22.75
C LEU A 460 45.76 17.35 23.64
N VAL A 461 44.60 16.70 23.73
CA VAL A 461 43.47 17.18 24.51
C VAL A 461 43.15 16.19 25.61
N ARG A 462 43.00 16.68 26.84
CA ARG A 462 42.80 15.86 28.04
C ARG A 462 41.75 16.42 29.00
N PHE A 463 41.10 15.55 29.77
CA PHE A 463 40.18 15.93 30.86
C PHE A 463 40.27 14.93 32.03
N ASP A 464 39.89 15.38 33.22
CA ASP A 464 39.83 14.56 34.43
C ASP A 464 38.66 13.56 34.33
N ALA A 465 38.97 12.26 34.32
CA ALA A 465 38.00 11.17 34.17
C ALA A 465 37.60 10.52 35.52
N SER A 466 37.99 11.11 36.66
CA SER A 466 37.71 10.56 38.00
C SER A 466 36.28 10.83 38.52
N ALA A 467 35.61 11.85 37.98
CA ALA A 467 34.26 12.26 38.37
C ALA A 467 33.34 12.42 37.13
N ASP A 468 32.35 13.32 37.17
CA ASP A 468 31.46 13.61 36.03
C ASP A 468 32.15 14.38 34.88
N GLY A 469 33.49 14.37 34.82
CA GLY A 469 34.29 15.08 33.81
C GLY A 469 34.63 16.52 34.19
N GLY A 470 35.85 16.95 33.87
CA GLY A 470 36.28 18.37 33.89
C GLY A 470 36.32 18.97 32.47
N PRO A 471 36.52 20.30 32.32
CA PRO A 471 36.69 20.91 31.00
C PRO A 471 37.93 20.37 30.29
N TRP A 472 37.84 20.26 28.95
CA TRP A 472 38.99 19.87 28.13
C TRP A 472 40.12 20.89 28.26
N GLN A 473 41.35 20.37 28.35
CA GLN A 473 42.59 21.12 28.27
C GLN A 473 43.31 20.71 26.99
N ALA A 474 43.73 21.66 26.15
CA ALA A 474 44.46 21.38 24.91
C ALA A 474 45.86 21.99 24.95
N GLU A 475 46.85 21.20 24.56
CA GLU A 475 48.25 21.61 24.41
C GLU A 475 48.76 21.22 23.02
N GLU A 476 49.55 22.07 22.38
CA GLU A 476 50.11 21.80 21.05
C GLU A 476 51.08 20.61 21.09
N LEU A 477 50.94 19.69 20.13
CA LEU A 477 51.80 18.52 20.02
C LEU A 477 53.09 18.88 19.25
N VAL A 478 54.19 19.03 19.99
CA VAL A 478 55.49 19.46 19.43
C VAL A 478 56.43 18.29 19.14
N GLY A 479 57.59 18.57 18.53
CA GLY A 479 58.63 17.58 18.23
C GLY A 479 58.57 17.10 16.78
N ALA A 480 58.41 15.79 16.58
CA ALA A 480 58.25 15.18 15.26
C ALA A 480 56.92 14.42 15.16
N PRO A 481 55.77 15.11 15.26
CA PRO A 481 54.46 14.48 15.13
C PRO A 481 54.30 13.85 13.73
N PRO A 482 53.41 12.85 13.59
CA PRO A 482 53.06 12.31 12.28
C PRO A 482 52.57 13.40 11.33
N PRO A 483 52.77 13.22 10.01
CA PRO A 483 52.24 14.14 9.01
C PRO A 483 50.72 14.22 9.11
N ASP A 484 50.16 15.39 8.77
CA ASP A 484 48.71 15.56 8.83
C ASP A 484 47.99 14.62 7.86
N GLY A 485 46.96 13.94 8.37
CA GLY A 485 46.17 12.95 7.64
C GLY A 485 45.08 12.34 8.50
N PRO A 486 43.99 11.82 7.90
CA PRO A 486 42.88 11.23 8.65
C PRO A 486 43.26 9.91 9.33
N GLY A 487 42.55 9.55 10.41
CA GLY A 487 42.46 8.18 10.91
C GLY A 487 43.64 7.69 11.77
N MET A 488 44.01 8.44 12.80
CA MET A 488 45.02 8.04 13.78
C MET A 488 44.42 7.15 14.86
N SER A 489 45.21 6.26 15.46
CA SER A 489 44.80 5.47 16.61
C SER A 489 45.78 5.64 17.76
N VAL A 490 45.28 5.76 18.99
CA VAL A 490 46.10 5.90 20.20
C VAL A 490 45.86 4.75 21.16
N ALA A 491 46.91 4.37 21.88
CA ALA A 491 46.88 3.43 23.00
C ALA A 491 47.61 4.03 24.21
N ALA A 492 47.11 3.73 25.41
CA ALA A 492 47.73 4.18 26.65
C ALA A 492 48.92 3.30 27.05
N LEU A 493 49.97 3.93 27.57
CA LEU A 493 51.14 3.29 28.18
C LEU A 493 51.49 4.02 29.48
N ALA A 494 50.90 3.62 30.60
CA ALA A 494 51.07 4.29 31.89
C ALA A 494 50.84 5.82 31.82
N ASP A 495 51.90 6.61 31.90
CA ASP A 495 51.95 8.08 31.84
C ASP A 495 52.30 8.64 30.44
N ALA A 496 52.31 7.79 29.41
CA ALA A 496 52.57 8.13 28.02
C ALA A 496 51.47 7.60 27.07
N LEU A 497 51.46 8.10 25.82
CA LEU A 497 50.61 7.60 24.75
C LEU A 497 51.44 7.03 23.60
N LEU A 498 50.94 5.95 23.00
CA LEU A 498 51.44 5.41 21.75
C LEU A 498 50.48 5.79 20.63
N LEU A 499 50.92 6.65 19.72
CA LEU A 499 50.18 7.12 18.56
C LEU A 499 50.59 6.32 17.33
N VAL A 500 49.61 5.77 16.61
CA VAL A 500 49.80 5.00 15.38
C VAL A 500 49.09 5.72 14.25
N ALA A 501 49.85 6.06 13.21
CA ALA A 501 49.34 6.83 12.07
C ALA A 501 50.12 6.50 10.78
N PRO A 502 49.57 6.80 9.59
CA PRO A 502 50.33 6.79 8.35
C PRO A 502 51.55 7.71 8.43
N ASP A 503 52.69 7.27 7.88
CA ASP A 503 53.94 8.03 7.94
C ASP A 503 54.20 8.94 6.73
N GLY A 504 53.21 9.11 5.85
CA GLY A 504 53.32 9.88 4.60
C GLY A 504 54.02 9.15 3.45
N ALA A 505 54.68 8.01 3.70
CA ALA A 505 55.37 7.19 2.69
C ALA A 505 54.60 5.89 2.35
N GLY A 506 53.31 5.83 2.67
CA GLY A 506 52.46 4.65 2.45
C GLY A 506 52.68 3.51 3.46
N LYS A 507 53.36 3.77 4.59
CA LYS A 507 53.54 2.82 5.69
C LYS A 507 52.90 3.34 6.99
N LEU A 508 52.77 2.47 7.99
CA LEU A 508 52.39 2.87 9.35
C LEU A 508 53.63 3.21 10.18
N GLY A 509 53.58 4.31 10.92
CA GLY A 509 54.56 4.68 11.94
C GLY A 509 53.98 4.59 13.36
N VAL A 510 54.87 4.58 14.35
CA VAL A 510 54.49 4.66 15.78
C VAL A 510 55.27 5.78 16.45
N TRP A 511 54.56 6.62 17.20
CA TRP A 511 55.13 7.73 17.97
C TRP A 511 54.80 7.54 19.45
N SER A 512 55.76 7.85 20.32
CA SER A 512 55.54 8.01 21.75
C SER A 512 55.28 9.48 22.04
N VAL A 513 54.19 9.76 22.77
CA VAL A 513 53.87 11.09 23.29
C VAL A 513 54.02 11.05 24.81
N THR A 514 54.97 11.83 25.31
CA THR A 514 55.30 11.97 26.74
C THR A 514 54.94 13.36 27.23
N ALA A 515 55.16 13.63 28.53
CA ALA A 515 54.85 14.92 29.18
C ALA A 515 53.34 15.23 29.18
N LEU A 516 52.51 14.22 29.50
CA LEU A 516 51.06 14.33 29.48
C LEU A 516 50.47 15.10 30.67
N ASP A 517 51.28 15.44 31.69
CA ASP A 517 50.88 15.98 32.99
C ASP A 517 50.84 17.53 33.06
N GLY A 518 51.09 18.22 31.95
CA GLY A 518 50.97 19.70 31.84
C GLY A 518 52.25 20.40 31.39
N ALA A 519 53.32 19.65 31.12
CA ALA A 519 54.44 20.09 30.31
C ALA A 519 54.09 19.99 28.80
N THR A 520 54.86 20.62 27.93
CA THR A 520 54.60 20.62 26.47
C THR A 520 54.66 19.19 25.91
N PRO A 521 53.55 18.62 25.44
CA PRO A 521 53.51 17.22 25.01
C PRO A 521 54.35 17.03 23.76
N THR A 522 55.32 16.11 23.84
CA THR A 522 56.33 15.94 22.79
C THR A 522 56.16 14.59 22.10
N ALA A 523 55.93 14.60 20.79
CA ALA A 523 55.87 13.41 19.96
C ALA A 523 57.26 13.01 19.45
N THR A 524 57.65 11.76 19.71
CA THR A 524 58.91 11.16 19.26
C THR A 524 58.66 9.88 18.48
N ARG A 525 59.27 9.71 17.30
CA ARG A 525 59.09 8.49 16.50
C ARG A 525 59.78 7.31 17.20
N LEU A 526 59.01 6.25 17.46
CA LEU A 526 59.41 5.09 18.27
C LEU A 526 59.86 3.90 17.39
N ASP A 527 59.35 3.80 16.17
CA ASP A 527 59.73 2.73 15.23
C ASP A 527 61.01 3.08 14.45
N THR A 528 61.81 2.04 14.19
CA THR A 528 63.03 2.13 13.37
C THR A 528 62.83 1.45 12.01
N PRO A 529 63.57 1.85 10.96
CA PRO A 529 63.47 1.22 9.64
C PRO A 529 63.59 -0.30 9.73
N SER A 530 62.60 -1.01 9.18
CA SER A 530 62.46 -2.47 9.26
C SER A 530 62.31 -3.08 7.86
N PRO A 531 62.88 -4.26 7.57
CA PRO A 531 62.67 -4.97 6.31
C PRO A 531 61.19 -5.30 6.04
N ARG A 532 60.38 -5.43 7.10
CA ARG A 532 58.94 -5.69 7.02
C ARG A 532 58.20 -4.70 7.92
N GLN A 533 57.36 -3.88 7.31
CA GLN A 533 56.57 -2.85 7.98
C GLN A 533 55.12 -2.89 7.47
N PRO A 534 54.12 -2.67 8.33
CA PRO A 534 52.73 -2.66 7.90
C PRO A 534 52.44 -1.51 6.93
N ALA A 535 51.59 -1.78 5.95
CA ALA A 535 51.07 -0.76 5.03
C ALA A 535 50.22 0.29 5.79
N ALA A 536 50.25 1.53 5.30
CA ALA A 536 49.38 2.61 5.78
C ALA A 536 47.92 2.19 5.70
N ARG A 537 47.18 2.42 6.78
CA ARG A 537 45.78 2.02 6.95
C ARG A 537 45.13 2.96 7.96
N LEU A 538 43.81 3.02 7.92
CA LEU A 538 43.03 3.79 8.88
C LEU A 538 42.53 2.87 9.99
N ALA A 539 42.41 3.42 11.19
CA ALA A 539 41.68 2.80 12.29
C ALA A 539 42.12 1.37 12.69
N PRO A 540 43.42 1.06 12.82
CA PRO A 540 43.84 -0.23 13.34
C PRO A 540 43.45 -0.39 14.82
N SER A 541 43.12 -1.62 15.22
CA SER A 541 42.87 -1.94 16.63
C SER A 541 44.19 -2.07 17.37
N LEU A 542 44.32 -1.36 18.50
CA LEU A 542 45.54 -1.29 19.29
C LEU A 542 45.37 -1.96 20.66
N CYS A 543 46.41 -2.65 21.13
CA CYS A 543 46.46 -3.22 22.48
C CYS A 543 47.89 -3.24 23.01
N VAL A 544 48.12 -2.71 24.22
CA VAL A 544 49.41 -2.82 24.92
C VAL A 544 49.37 -4.00 25.87
N ARG A 545 50.25 -4.99 25.68
CA ARG A 545 50.36 -6.17 26.54
C ARG A 545 51.79 -6.70 26.58
N GLY A 546 52.27 -7.06 27.77
CA GLY A 546 53.57 -7.73 27.94
C GLY A 546 54.75 -6.93 27.40
N GLY A 547 54.74 -5.61 27.59
CA GLY A 547 55.79 -4.70 27.10
C GLY A 547 55.82 -4.51 25.57
N ARG A 548 54.75 -4.85 24.87
CA ARG A 548 54.61 -4.67 23.41
C ARG A 548 53.29 -3.99 23.06
N LEU A 549 53.32 -3.14 22.04
CA LEU A 549 52.14 -2.66 21.34
C LEU A 549 51.78 -3.66 20.25
N PHE A 550 50.55 -4.16 20.26
CA PHE A 550 49.96 -4.97 19.21
C PHE A 550 49.05 -4.12 18.33
N ILE A 551 49.16 -4.29 17.02
CA ILE A 551 48.39 -3.60 15.99
C ILE A 551 47.70 -4.68 15.14
N PHE A 552 46.38 -4.65 15.09
CA PHE A 552 45.57 -5.63 14.35
C PHE A 552 44.65 -4.94 13.35
N GLY A 553 44.58 -5.51 12.14
CA GLY A 553 43.59 -5.15 11.12
C GLY A 553 43.60 -3.68 10.72
N GLY A 554 42.41 -3.11 10.48
CA GLY A 554 42.20 -1.75 10.00
C GLY A 554 41.72 -1.69 8.54
N ASP A 555 41.37 -0.48 8.09
CA ASP A 555 40.89 -0.20 6.73
C ASP A 555 42.06 0.12 5.79
N LEU A 556 42.27 -0.74 4.80
CA LEU A 556 43.25 -0.57 3.74
C LEU A 556 42.53 -0.32 2.41
N GLY A 557 42.37 0.95 2.04
CA GLY A 557 41.77 1.34 0.77
C GLY A 557 40.30 0.92 0.61
N GLY A 558 39.55 0.79 1.71
CA GLY A 558 38.14 0.37 1.73
C GLY A 558 37.93 -1.05 2.24
N ALA A 559 38.97 -1.89 2.20
CA ALA A 559 38.88 -3.28 2.61
C ALA A 559 39.34 -3.48 4.07
N PRO A 560 38.64 -4.29 4.88
CA PRO A 560 39.13 -4.74 6.17
C PRO A 560 40.37 -5.63 5.99
N THR A 561 41.32 -5.54 6.91
CA THR A 561 42.56 -6.34 6.90
C THR A 561 42.67 -7.22 8.14
N GLY A 562 43.51 -8.25 8.09
CA GLY A 562 43.58 -9.29 9.14
C GLY A 562 44.97 -9.69 9.60
N ASP A 563 45.98 -8.87 9.31
CA ASP A 563 47.35 -9.04 9.78
C ASP A 563 47.54 -8.53 11.22
N LEU A 564 48.46 -9.17 11.94
CA LEU A 564 48.82 -8.83 13.32
C LEU A 564 50.30 -8.45 13.37
N TRP A 565 50.58 -7.27 13.91
CA TRP A 565 51.93 -6.74 14.09
C TRP A 565 52.19 -6.40 15.54
N SER A 566 53.46 -6.34 15.93
CA SER A 566 53.83 -5.79 17.23
C SER A 566 55.14 -5.02 17.20
N LEU A 567 55.27 -4.08 18.13
CA LEU A 567 56.45 -3.28 18.38
C LEU A 567 56.76 -3.27 19.88
N PRO A 568 58.03 -3.38 20.34
CA PRO A 568 58.37 -3.13 21.73
C PRO A 568 57.95 -1.71 22.14
N VAL A 569 57.37 -1.54 23.34
CA VAL A 569 56.94 -0.19 23.80
C VAL A 569 58.11 0.77 24.05
N GLY A 570 59.33 0.24 24.27
CA GLY A 570 60.56 1.03 24.34
C GLY A 570 61.20 1.37 22.98
N GLY A 571 60.54 1.02 21.86
CA GLY A 571 61.03 1.26 20.51
C GLY A 571 61.85 0.11 19.92
N GLY A 572 61.95 0.11 18.58
CA GLY A 572 62.69 -0.92 17.84
C GLY A 572 62.09 -1.26 16.48
N THR A 573 62.30 -2.49 16.02
CA THR A 573 61.84 -2.97 14.71
C THR A 573 60.47 -3.65 14.78
N TRP A 574 59.67 -3.47 13.72
CA TRP A 574 58.39 -4.14 13.54
C TRP A 574 58.52 -5.67 13.51
N ARG A 575 57.64 -6.37 14.24
CA ARG A 575 57.53 -7.84 14.20
C ARG A 575 56.16 -8.27 13.64
N PRO A 576 56.08 -8.86 12.44
CA PRO A 576 54.86 -9.51 11.96
C PRO A 576 54.61 -10.82 12.71
N HIS A 577 53.35 -11.13 12.99
CA HIS A 577 52.93 -12.41 13.57
C HIS A 577 52.23 -13.25 12.51
N ALA A 578 52.77 -14.44 12.22
CA ALA A 578 52.16 -15.40 11.30
C ALA A 578 51.06 -16.20 12.02
N VAL A 579 49.91 -15.56 12.26
CA VAL A 579 48.77 -16.16 12.96
C VAL A 579 47.92 -16.98 11.98
N ARG A 580 47.57 -18.22 12.35
CA ARG A 580 46.64 -19.09 11.61
C ARG A 580 45.18 -18.67 11.86
N ASN A 581 44.26 -19.07 10.96
CA ASN A 581 42.83 -18.69 10.99
C ASN A 581 42.63 -17.16 10.98
N ARG A 582 43.28 -16.46 10.06
CA ARG A 582 43.24 -15.00 9.96
C ARG A 582 41.80 -14.48 9.99
N GLN A 583 41.64 -13.33 10.64
CA GLN A 583 40.37 -12.64 10.81
C GLN A 583 40.52 -11.28 10.15
N GLU A 584 39.72 -10.96 9.15
CA GLU A 584 39.73 -9.64 8.53
C GLU A 584 38.73 -8.76 9.24
N ARG A 585 39.21 -7.71 9.93
CA ARG A 585 38.33 -6.75 10.60
C ARG A 585 38.91 -5.34 10.59
N LYS A 586 38.02 -4.36 10.56
CA LYS A 586 38.29 -2.96 10.92
C LYS A 586 37.43 -2.55 12.12
N ALA A 587 37.86 -1.54 12.87
CA ALA A 587 37.18 -1.05 14.08
C ALA A 587 36.79 -2.10 15.13
N ALA A 588 37.50 -3.23 15.18
CA ALA A 588 37.28 -4.22 16.22
C ALA A 588 37.85 -3.75 17.56
N THR A 589 37.31 -4.23 18.67
CA THR A 589 37.94 -4.05 19.98
C THR A 589 38.97 -5.15 20.20
N LEU A 590 40.24 -4.76 20.40
CA LEU A 590 41.33 -5.69 20.73
C LEU A 590 41.70 -5.56 22.21
N LEU A 591 41.36 -6.58 22.99
CA LEU A 591 41.58 -6.63 24.45
C LEU A 591 42.81 -7.49 24.78
N GLY A 592 43.56 -7.09 25.81
CA GLY A 592 44.75 -7.79 26.29
C GLY A 592 44.50 -8.53 27.59
N THR A 593 44.09 -9.79 27.54
CA THR A 593 43.78 -10.59 28.73
C THR A 593 45.01 -11.33 29.29
N PRO A 594 44.95 -11.90 30.51
CA PRO A 594 46.01 -12.77 31.01
C PRO A 594 46.32 -13.92 30.05
N GLN A 595 45.30 -14.51 29.42
CA GLN A 595 45.47 -15.66 28.51
C GLN A 595 45.95 -15.30 27.09
N GLY A 596 45.92 -14.02 26.69
CA GLY A 596 46.32 -13.63 25.34
C GLY A 596 45.68 -12.33 24.86
N LEU A 597 45.41 -12.26 23.56
CA LEU A 597 44.61 -11.23 22.92
C LEU A 597 43.20 -11.77 22.67
N VAL A 598 42.20 -10.92 22.88
CA VAL A 598 40.81 -11.22 22.53
C VAL A 598 40.29 -10.16 21.57
N LEU A 599 39.73 -10.62 20.45
CA LEU A 599 39.13 -9.80 19.41
C LEU A 599 37.61 -9.89 19.50
N VAL A 600 36.96 -8.76 19.75
CA VAL A 600 35.50 -8.64 19.93
C VAL A 600 34.94 -7.61 18.94
N GLY A 601 33.87 -7.95 18.24
CA GLY A 601 33.19 -7.04 17.31
C GLY A 601 34.03 -6.62 16.10
N GLY A 602 33.76 -5.42 15.60
CA GLY A 602 34.33 -4.88 14.36
C GLY A 602 33.61 -5.38 13.11
N GLU A 603 34.03 -4.88 11.96
CA GLU A 603 33.41 -5.18 10.66
C GLU A 603 34.31 -6.10 9.84
N ALA A 604 33.83 -7.32 9.59
CA ALA A 604 34.43 -8.22 8.59
C ALA A 604 33.84 -7.96 7.19
N VAL A 605 32.56 -7.58 7.14
CA VAL A 605 31.87 -7.05 5.97
C VAL A 605 31.50 -5.61 6.32
N THR A 606 31.80 -4.66 5.43
CA THR A 606 31.52 -3.24 5.69
C THR A 606 30.03 -3.05 6.03
N GLY A 607 29.75 -2.43 7.18
CA GLY A 607 28.39 -2.20 7.66
C GLY A 607 27.74 -3.34 8.45
N GLU A 608 28.43 -4.46 8.70
CA GLU A 608 27.93 -5.57 9.53
C GLU A 608 28.78 -5.81 10.79
N LEU A 609 28.13 -5.97 11.95
CA LEU A 609 28.81 -6.25 13.21
C LEU A 609 29.23 -7.73 13.29
N ALA A 610 30.53 -7.98 13.46
CA ALA A 610 31.05 -9.35 13.59
C ALA A 610 30.63 -9.99 14.92
N VAL A 611 29.78 -11.02 14.83
CA VAL A 611 29.30 -11.80 15.99
C VAL A 611 30.35 -12.74 16.59
N THR A 612 31.40 -13.06 15.82
CA THR A 612 32.45 -13.99 16.24
C THR A 612 33.43 -13.32 17.20
N VAL A 613 33.71 -13.99 18.31
CA VAL A 613 34.72 -13.56 19.30
C VAL A 613 35.92 -14.49 19.18
N MET A 614 37.13 -13.94 19.07
CA MET A 614 38.32 -14.73 18.78
C MET A 614 39.41 -14.51 19.83
N GLY A 615 40.00 -15.60 20.35
CA GLY A 615 41.16 -15.55 21.23
C GLY A 615 42.44 -15.94 20.49
N CYS A 616 43.56 -15.29 20.78
CA CYS A 616 44.87 -15.64 20.26
C CYS A 616 45.96 -15.44 21.33
N ASP A 617 46.78 -16.45 21.59
CA ASP A 617 48.02 -16.27 22.34
C ASP A 617 49.18 -15.98 21.37
N PRO A 618 49.64 -14.73 21.26
CA PRO A 618 50.73 -14.37 20.35
C PRO A 618 52.10 -14.89 20.80
N ALA A 619 52.24 -15.38 22.04
CA ALA A 619 53.49 -15.97 22.53
C ALA A 619 53.62 -17.46 22.19
N SER A 620 52.53 -18.11 21.75
CA SER A 620 52.53 -19.51 21.35
C SER A 620 53.49 -19.78 20.18
N ALA A 621 54.11 -20.97 20.15
CA ALA A 621 54.95 -21.40 19.03
C ALA A 621 54.19 -21.49 17.69
N SER A 622 52.85 -21.63 17.74
CA SER A 622 51.99 -21.67 16.56
C SER A 622 50.69 -20.88 16.81
N PRO A 623 50.76 -19.55 16.84
CA PRO A 623 49.64 -18.69 17.18
C PRO A 623 48.50 -18.86 16.18
N ALA A 624 47.27 -18.96 16.68
CA ALA A 624 46.08 -19.14 15.87
C ALA A 624 44.91 -18.41 16.54
N TRP A 625 44.07 -17.75 15.75
CA TRP A 625 42.79 -17.27 16.23
C TRP A 625 41.87 -18.46 16.47
N ARG A 626 41.38 -18.60 17.70
CA ARG A 626 40.46 -19.65 18.13
C ARG A 626 39.12 -19.02 18.51
N PRO A 627 37.98 -19.56 18.03
CA PRO A 627 36.69 -19.03 18.41
C PRO A 627 36.46 -19.20 19.91
N LEU A 628 36.01 -18.12 20.53
CA LEU A 628 35.39 -18.10 21.86
C LEU A 628 33.86 -18.11 21.68
N VAL A 629 33.13 -18.02 22.78
CA VAL A 629 31.66 -17.92 22.76
C VAL A 629 31.25 -16.69 21.93
N PRO A 630 30.48 -16.86 20.83
CA PRO A 630 30.04 -15.76 19.98
C PRO A 630 29.03 -14.86 20.71
N LEU A 631 28.89 -13.62 20.24
CA LEU A 631 27.90 -12.69 20.76
C LEU A 631 26.48 -13.23 20.51
N PRO A 632 25.55 -13.10 21.47
CA PRO A 632 24.17 -13.57 21.35
C PRO A 632 23.31 -12.56 20.56
N ILE A 633 23.72 -12.26 19.32
CA ILE A 633 23.05 -11.34 18.40
C ILE A 633 22.96 -11.99 17.01
N ASP A 634 21.97 -11.61 16.20
CA ASP A 634 21.81 -12.19 14.86
C ASP A 634 22.96 -11.74 13.92
N PRO A 635 23.50 -12.67 13.11
CA PRO A 635 24.55 -12.35 12.15
C PRO A 635 24.03 -11.45 11.02
N ALA A 636 24.92 -10.71 10.37
CA ALA A 636 24.63 -9.81 9.24
C ALA A 636 23.71 -8.62 9.56
N LEU A 637 23.60 -8.26 10.84
CA LEU A 637 22.97 -7.01 11.27
C LEU A 637 24.00 -5.88 11.36
N PRO A 638 23.61 -4.64 11.00
CA PRO A 638 24.43 -3.48 11.28
C PRO A 638 24.52 -3.25 12.78
N GLY A 639 25.67 -2.78 13.24
CA GLY A 639 25.83 -2.48 14.65
C GLY A 639 27.25 -2.07 15.02
N VAL A 640 27.35 -1.49 16.20
CA VAL A 640 28.62 -1.12 16.83
C VAL A 640 28.64 -1.71 18.22
N LEU A 641 29.83 -2.07 18.69
CA LEU A 641 30.04 -2.38 20.09
C LEU A 641 31.31 -1.75 20.61
N VAL A 642 31.32 -1.52 21.91
CA VAL A 642 32.52 -1.19 22.66
C VAL A 642 32.67 -2.23 23.76
N ALA A 643 33.88 -2.72 23.96
CA ALA A 643 34.16 -3.72 24.98
C ALA A 643 35.35 -3.30 25.83
N THR A 644 35.34 -3.78 27.07
CA THR A 644 36.45 -3.60 28.01
C THR A 644 36.71 -4.89 28.76
N GLN A 645 37.93 -5.03 29.27
CA GLN A 645 38.28 -6.12 30.17
C GLN A 645 38.03 -5.67 31.61
N THR A 646 37.37 -6.52 32.39
CA THR A 646 37.14 -6.32 33.82
C THR A 646 37.97 -7.33 34.63
N ALA A 647 37.94 -7.23 35.96
CA ALA A 647 38.58 -8.20 36.84
C ALA A 647 37.98 -9.62 36.71
N THR A 648 36.72 -9.73 36.30
CA THR A 648 35.96 -11.00 36.25
C THR A 648 35.77 -11.55 34.83
N GLY A 649 36.08 -10.78 33.78
CA GLY A 649 35.93 -11.22 32.40
C GLY A 649 35.91 -10.07 31.39
N ILE A 650 34.97 -10.11 30.46
CA ILE A 650 34.76 -9.10 29.41
C ILE A 650 33.37 -8.51 29.57
N GLU A 651 33.26 -7.19 29.48
CA GLU A 651 32.00 -6.47 29.38
C GLU A 651 31.93 -5.78 28.02
N ALA A 652 30.76 -5.77 27.39
CA ALA A 652 30.51 -5.11 26.13
C ALA A 652 29.17 -4.37 26.14
N LEU A 653 29.17 -3.13 25.67
CA LEU A 653 27.94 -2.40 25.30
C LEU A 653 27.72 -2.56 23.81
N VAL A 654 26.56 -3.09 23.43
CA VAL A 654 26.25 -3.49 22.05
C VAL A 654 25.00 -2.78 21.54
N TRP A 655 25.11 -2.16 20.37
CA TRP A 655 24.00 -1.65 19.56
C TRP A 655 23.86 -2.56 18.34
N ALA A 656 23.19 -3.69 18.49
CA ALA A 656 22.92 -4.62 17.39
C ALA A 656 21.55 -4.28 16.81
N ASP A 657 21.50 -3.64 15.64
CA ASP A 657 20.31 -3.12 14.91
C ASP A 657 19.40 -2.08 15.63
N THR A 658 19.69 -1.79 16.89
CA THR A 658 18.92 -0.87 17.73
C THR A 658 19.58 0.50 17.87
N THR A 659 18.76 1.54 18.08
CA THR A 659 19.25 2.88 18.46
C THR A 659 19.62 2.99 19.94
N ARG A 660 19.46 1.91 20.72
CA ARG A 660 19.75 1.84 22.16
C ARG A 660 20.70 0.68 22.46
N PRO A 661 21.61 0.81 23.44
CA PRO A 661 22.55 -0.23 23.80
C PRO A 661 21.92 -1.33 24.65
N ARG A 662 22.59 -2.47 24.66
CA ARG A 662 22.41 -3.56 25.61
C ARG A 662 23.77 -3.94 26.21
N ALA A 663 23.83 -4.10 27.53
CA ALA A 663 25.01 -4.62 28.21
C ALA A 663 25.11 -6.15 28.07
N LEU A 664 26.28 -6.63 27.68
CA LEU A 664 26.64 -8.03 27.62
C LEU A 664 27.87 -8.27 28.51
N SER A 665 27.87 -9.37 29.28
CA SER A 665 29.03 -9.76 30.07
C SER A 665 29.40 -11.23 29.83
N LEU A 666 30.70 -11.51 29.79
CA LEU A 666 31.25 -12.84 29.68
C LEU A 666 32.27 -13.04 30.80
N THR A 667 31.89 -13.81 31.83
CA THR A 667 32.80 -14.20 32.91
C THR A 667 33.91 -15.12 32.38
N SER A 668 35.12 -14.97 32.90
CA SER A 668 36.25 -15.83 32.52
C SER A 668 35.92 -17.31 32.68
N GLY A 669 35.99 -18.08 31.59
CA GLY A 669 35.69 -19.52 31.55
C GLY A 669 34.21 -19.89 31.38
N ALA A 670 33.29 -18.93 31.28
CA ALA A 670 31.88 -19.20 31.01
C ALA A 670 31.64 -19.68 29.57
N SER A 671 30.56 -20.45 29.36
CA SER A 671 30.17 -21.00 28.05
C SER A 671 29.13 -20.17 27.30
N ALA A 672 28.62 -19.08 27.89
CA ALA A 672 27.60 -18.21 27.33
C ALA A 672 27.79 -16.77 27.80
N TRP A 673 27.40 -15.80 26.95
CA TRP A 673 27.26 -14.40 27.35
C TRP A 673 25.97 -14.22 28.17
N VAL A 674 26.03 -13.36 29.18
CA VAL A 674 24.85 -12.87 29.90
C VAL A 674 24.41 -11.55 29.28
N ALA A 675 23.20 -11.51 28.74
CA ALA A 675 22.62 -10.33 28.12
C ALA A 675 21.65 -9.61 29.08
N GLY A 676 21.87 -8.31 29.29
CA GLY A 676 20.92 -7.43 29.99
C GLY A 676 19.72 -7.04 29.12
N PRO A 677 18.74 -6.30 29.67
CA PRO A 677 17.67 -5.70 28.88
C PRO A 677 18.20 -4.56 27.98
N LEU A 678 17.41 -4.14 26.99
CA LEU A 678 17.67 -2.92 26.22
C LEU A 678 17.58 -1.69 27.16
N GLU A 679 18.59 -0.83 27.16
CA GLU A 679 18.66 0.32 28.07
C GLU A 679 17.86 1.50 27.48
N ALA A 680 16.66 1.76 27.99
CA ALA A 680 15.71 2.73 27.43
C ALA A 680 16.26 4.17 27.36
N ASP A 681 17.00 4.59 28.40
CA ASP A 681 17.65 5.90 28.50
C ASP A 681 19.04 5.95 27.84
N GLY A 682 19.45 4.85 27.22
CA GLY A 682 20.73 4.77 26.53
C GLY A 682 20.81 5.68 25.31
N THR A 683 22.03 6.02 24.92
CA THR A 683 22.28 6.89 23.76
C THR A 683 22.30 6.13 22.44
N ASN A 684 22.32 6.87 21.32
CA ASN A 684 22.52 6.32 19.98
C ASN A 684 23.87 5.57 19.86
N PRO A 685 24.11 4.79 18.79
CA PRO A 685 25.41 4.17 18.56
C PRO A 685 26.53 5.23 18.47
N PRO A 686 27.64 5.09 19.22
CA PRO A 686 28.76 6.01 19.14
C PRO A 686 29.64 5.69 17.92
N ILE A 687 30.42 6.67 17.50
CA ILE A 687 31.53 6.43 16.57
C ILE A 687 32.60 5.62 17.30
N PRO A 688 33.14 4.54 16.72
CA PRO A 688 34.25 3.83 17.33
C PRO A 688 35.39 4.79 17.72
N GLY A 689 35.75 4.78 19.01
CA GLY A 689 36.73 5.70 19.60
C GLY A 689 36.15 6.96 20.27
N GLN A 690 34.84 7.20 20.25
CA GLN A 690 34.15 8.21 21.07
C GLN A 690 33.96 7.77 22.53
N VAL A 691 34.06 6.47 22.80
CA VAL A 691 33.82 5.92 24.13
C VAL A 691 35.13 5.59 24.81
N LEU A 692 35.22 6.02 26.06
CA LEU A 692 36.31 5.74 26.97
C LEU A 692 35.77 4.96 28.18
N TYR A 693 36.43 3.87 28.56
CA TYR A 693 36.16 3.22 29.85
C TYR A 693 37.09 3.76 30.94
N ALA A 694 36.52 4.26 32.04
CA ALA A 694 37.25 4.64 33.24
C ALA A 694 36.52 4.15 34.49
N ASP A 695 37.22 3.39 35.34
CA ASP A 695 36.75 2.88 36.63
C ASP A 695 35.37 2.17 36.56
N GLY A 696 35.17 1.36 35.52
CA GLY A 696 33.93 0.61 35.27
C GLY A 696 32.80 1.42 34.64
N ARG A 697 33.01 2.72 34.38
CA ARG A 697 32.06 3.60 33.70
C ARG A 697 32.42 3.75 32.23
N ALA A 698 31.41 3.96 31.39
CA ALA A 698 31.59 4.28 29.97
C ALA A 698 31.29 5.77 29.75
N LEU A 699 32.30 6.54 29.37
CA LEU A 699 32.22 7.97 29.09
C LEU A 699 32.15 8.21 27.58
N PHE A 700 31.12 8.92 27.13
CA PHE A 700 30.90 9.36 25.76
C PHE A 700 31.27 10.83 25.69
N VAL A 701 32.50 11.10 25.24
CA VAL A 701 33.17 12.38 25.47
C VAL A 701 32.77 13.50 24.50
N ASP A 702 31.90 13.18 23.53
CA ASP A 702 31.23 14.14 22.66
C ASP A 702 29.72 13.80 22.60
N PRO A 703 28.88 14.75 22.18
CA PRO A 703 27.50 14.44 21.81
C PRO A 703 27.46 13.35 20.73
N VAL A 704 26.81 12.23 21.05
CA VAL A 704 26.74 11.03 20.18
C VAL A 704 26.10 11.39 18.83
N PRO A 705 26.57 10.82 17.70
CA PRO A 705 26.03 11.15 16.38
C PRO A 705 24.55 10.78 16.25
N LEU A 706 23.88 11.44 15.31
CA LEU A 706 22.65 10.94 14.74
C LEU A 706 23.01 9.78 13.79
N PRO A 707 22.58 8.53 14.05
CA PRO A 707 22.85 7.41 13.16
C PRO A 707 22.20 7.64 11.78
N ALA A 708 22.63 6.91 10.75
CA ALA A 708 22.04 7.00 9.41
C ALA A 708 20.51 6.84 9.47
N SER A 709 19.77 7.90 9.13
CA SER A 709 18.35 8.10 9.43
C SER A 709 17.53 8.29 8.17
N GLU A 710 16.27 7.88 8.18
CA GLU A 710 15.33 8.26 7.14
C GLU A 710 14.50 9.46 7.58
N VAL A 711 14.24 10.38 6.65
CA VAL A 711 13.37 11.53 6.81
C VAL A 711 12.16 11.37 5.91
N VAL A 712 10.98 11.39 6.51
CA VAL A 712 9.70 11.43 5.80
C VAL A 712 9.31 12.89 5.64
N PHE A 713 9.04 13.31 4.40
CA PHE A 713 8.49 14.62 4.11
C PHE A 713 7.50 14.60 2.96
N SER A 714 6.66 15.64 2.84
CA SER A 714 5.67 15.74 1.75
C SER A 714 5.96 16.88 0.79
N LEU A 715 5.83 16.62 -0.52
CA LEU A 715 6.01 17.59 -1.60
C LEU A 715 5.01 17.28 -2.73
N GLY A 716 4.35 18.29 -3.29
CA GLY A 716 3.31 18.07 -4.31
C GLY A 716 2.12 17.22 -3.81
N GLY A 717 1.84 17.21 -2.51
CA GLY A 717 0.83 16.33 -1.89
C GLY A 717 1.23 14.84 -1.81
N ARG A 718 2.47 14.48 -2.14
CA ARG A 718 3.02 13.11 -2.04
C ARG A 718 4.08 13.01 -0.97
N GLY A 719 4.16 11.86 -0.30
CA GLY A 719 5.23 11.57 0.66
C GLY A 719 6.50 11.10 -0.03
N TYR A 720 7.65 11.51 0.49
CA TYR A 720 8.98 11.10 0.06
C TYR A 720 9.77 10.60 1.27
N LEU A 721 10.60 9.58 1.02
CA LEU A 721 11.54 9.04 1.98
C LEU A 721 12.95 9.44 1.56
N ALA A 722 13.59 10.33 2.30
CA ALA A 722 15.00 10.69 2.10
C ALA A 722 15.91 10.00 3.09
N PHE A 723 17.11 9.62 2.66
CA PHE A 723 18.09 8.92 3.49
C PHE A 723 19.21 9.86 3.92
N LEU A 724 19.31 10.18 5.21
CA LEU A 724 20.43 10.90 5.80
C LEU A 724 21.55 9.93 6.21
N PRO A 725 22.83 10.25 5.94
CA PRO A 725 23.95 9.51 6.49
C PRO A 725 24.05 9.73 8.01
N GLU A 726 25.00 9.05 8.65
CA GLU A 726 25.34 9.34 10.04
C GLU A 726 25.91 10.77 10.18
N LEU A 727 25.41 11.53 11.16
CA LEU A 727 25.75 12.94 11.37
C LEU A 727 26.33 13.15 12.77
N ALA A 728 27.61 13.49 12.85
CA ALA A 728 28.32 13.79 14.09
C ALA A 728 28.40 15.31 14.37
N LEU A 729 27.27 16.01 14.24
CA LEU A 729 27.19 17.46 14.44
C LEU A 729 27.26 17.84 15.92
N LEU A 730 28.02 18.89 16.25
CA LEU A 730 27.96 19.58 17.54
C LEU A 730 26.71 20.48 17.61
N PRO A 731 26.30 20.93 18.81
CA PRO A 731 25.30 21.99 18.93
C PRO A 731 25.67 23.20 18.05
N ASP A 732 24.67 23.74 17.35
CA ASP A 732 24.76 24.85 16.39
C ASP A 732 25.48 24.53 15.06
N GLU A 733 25.94 23.28 14.85
CA GLU A 733 26.42 22.84 13.53
C GLU A 733 25.26 22.35 12.65
N PHE A 734 25.41 22.53 11.33
CA PHE A 734 24.40 22.18 10.34
C PHE A 734 24.97 21.64 9.03
N LEU A 735 24.14 20.93 8.27
CA LEU A 735 24.43 20.44 6.93
C LEU A 735 23.23 20.57 6.00
N ARG A 736 23.53 20.77 4.71
CA ARG A 736 22.56 20.84 3.62
C ARG A 736 22.78 19.68 2.67
N PHE A 737 21.71 18.95 2.38
CA PHE A 737 21.68 17.82 1.46
C PHE A 737 20.69 18.08 0.32
N ASN A 738 21.11 17.95 -0.93
CA ASN A 738 20.19 17.91 -2.05
C ASN A 738 19.49 16.55 -2.10
N VAL A 739 18.21 16.52 -2.47
CA VAL A 739 17.41 15.30 -2.56
C VAL A 739 17.19 14.93 -4.02
N ALA A 740 17.39 13.66 -4.36
CA ALA A 740 17.10 13.10 -5.66
C ALA A 740 15.67 12.51 -5.71
N ASN A 741 15.16 12.32 -6.92
CA ASN A 741 13.85 11.73 -7.20
C ASN A 741 13.66 10.32 -6.61
N ASP A 742 14.76 9.57 -6.41
CA ASP A 742 14.76 8.24 -5.79
C ASP A 742 14.93 8.30 -4.26
N GLY A 743 14.86 9.49 -3.66
CA GLY A 743 15.05 9.71 -2.22
C GLY A 743 16.52 9.72 -1.77
N ALA A 744 17.48 9.46 -2.67
CA ALA A 744 18.88 9.55 -2.32
C ALA A 744 19.27 11.00 -2.02
N VAL A 745 20.10 11.21 -1.00
CA VAL A 745 20.62 12.54 -0.67
C VAL A 745 22.09 12.69 -1.07
N PHE A 746 22.50 13.90 -1.42
CA PHE A 746 23.88 14.17 -1.82
C PHE A 746 24.32 15.58 -1.43
N ILE A 747 25.63 15.75 -1.28
CA ILE A 747 26.25 17.05 -1.01
C ILE A 747 27.06 17.45 -2.24
N GLU A 748 26.91 18.69 -2.69
CA GLU A 748 27.84 19.32 -3.61
C GLU A 748 29.00 19.93 -2.81
N PRO A 749 30.21 19.35 -2.87
CA PRO A 749 31.34 19.85 -2.10
C PRO A 749 31.72 21.26 -2.58
N ARG A 750 31.78 22.23 -1.66
CA ARG A 750 32.36 23.55 -1.95
C ARG A 750 33.89 23.47 -1.85
N PRO A 751 34.64 24.12 -2.76
CA PRO A 751 36.10 24.18 -2.66
C PRO A 751 36.54 24.71 -1.28
N GLY A 752 37.37 23.95 -0.57
CA GLY A 752 37.90 24.34 0.74
C GLY A 752 36.99 24.07 1.95
N GLN A 753 35.78 23.52 1.76
CA GLN A 753 34.94 23.09 2.88
C GLN A 753 35.31 21.65 3.27
N PRO A 754 35.91 21.40 4.46
CA PRO A 754 36.08 20.04 4.96
C PRO A 754 34.69 19.42 5.12
N LEU A 755 34.49 18.25 4.52
CA LEU A 755 33.27 17.49 4.72
C LEU A 755 33.17 17.11 6.21
N PRO A 756 31.95 17.02 6.76
CA PRO A 756 31.67 16.62 8.15
C PRO A 756 31.96 15.13 8.41
N LEU A 757 32.90 14.52 7.68
CA LEU A 757 33.32 13.15 7.89
C LEU A 757 34.21 13.12 9.11
N ASP A 758 33.74 12.43 10.14
CA ASP A 758 34.52 12.24 11.35
C ASP A 758 35.81 11.45 11.04
N ALA A 759 36.95 12.06 11.34
CA ALA A 759 38.27 11.52 11.01
C ALA A 759 38.76 10.48 12.04
N ARG A 760 37.96 10.18 13.08
CA ARG A 760 38.26 9.14 14.07
C ARG A 760 38.28 7.74 13.46
N PRO A 761 38.82 6.74 14.19
CA PRO A 761 38.82 5.33 13.80
C PRO A 761 37.45 4.66 13.54
N GLY A 762 36.54 5.19 12.71
CA GLY A 762 35.14 5.10 13.16
C GLY A 762 33.94 5.46 12.30
N GLY A 763 33.68 6.67 11.85
CA GLY A 763 34.50 7.75 11.39
C GLY A 763 34.06 7.89 9.94
N ALA A 764 34.84 7.26 9.07
CA ALA A 764 34.57 7.18 7.64
C ALA A 764 33.69 5.97 7.21
N TYR A 765 33.23 5.10 8.13
CA TYR A 765 32.68 3.78 7.77
C TYR A 765 31.35 3.80 6.99
N HIS A 766 30.56 4.87 7.09
CA HIS A 766 29.25 4.96 6.42
C HIS A 766 29.22 5.90 5.21
N ALA A 767 30.34 6.49 4.81
CA ALA A 767 30.38 7.45 3.70
C ALA A 767 30.90 6.89 2.36
N ARG A 768 31.38 5.63 2.34
CA ARG A 768 32.20 5.11 1.24
C ARG A 768 31.46 4.45 0.07
N ASP A 769 30.16 4.19 0.17
CA ASP A 769 29.33 3.83 -0.99
C ASP A 769 28.86 5.04 -1.81
N ALA A 770 29.60 6.15 -1.72
CA ALA A 770 29.58 7.19 -2.75
C ALA A 770 30.12 6.59 -4.05
N SER A 771 29.21 6.18 -4.95
CA SER A 771 29.56 5.64 -6.26
C SER A 771 30.61 6.53 -6.95
N LEU A 772 31.78 5.94 -7.18
CA LEU A 772 33.02 6.53 -7.73
C LEU A 772 32.91 6.96 -9.21
N SER A 773 31.88 7.72 -9.59
CA SER A 773 31.80 8.31 -10.94
C SER A 773 30.97 9.60 -10.96
N GLY A 774 31.60 10.74 -10.62
CA GLY A 774 31.03 12.08 -10.81
C GLY A 774 31.52 13.12 -9.78
N ASP A 775 31.40 14.42 -10.11
CA ASP A 775 31.78 15.56 -9.25
C ASP A 775 30.88 15.72 -8.00
N ALA A 776 29.69 15.09 -7.98
CA ALA A 776 28.76 15.09 -6.85
C ALA A 776 28.88 13.81 -6.00
N ARG A 777 29.03 13.94 -4.68
CA ARG A 777 29.11 12.81 -3.75
C ARG A 777 27.72 12.41 -3.25
N ARG A 778 27.18 11.34 -3.81
CA ARG A 778 25.91 10.73 -3.36
C ARG A 778 26.12 9.89 -2.11
N TYR A 779 25.26 10.04 -1.10
CA TYR A 779 25.26 9.18 0.07
C TYR A 779 24.14 8.16 -0.09
N SER A 780 24.49 6.88 -0.29
CA SER A 780 23.53 5.77 -0.23
C SER A 780 23.97 4.83 0.88
N VAL A 781 23.48 5.08 2.09
CA VAL A 781 23.63 4.16 3.22
C VAL A 781 22.30 3.42 3.39
N PRO A 782 22.30 2.09 3.55
CA PRO A 782 21.09 1.38 3.97
C PRO A 782 20.65 1.91 5.34
N GLY A 783 19.44 2.46 5.43
CA GLY A 783 18.80 2.79 6.70
C GLY A 783 18.35 1.54 7.44
N ARG A 784 17.71 1.72 8.61
CA ARG A 784 17.13 0.60 9.40
C ARG A 784 16.00 -0.08 8.63
N LEU A 785 15.29 0.66 7.77
CA LEU A 785 14.71 0.07 6.57
C LEU A 785 15.88 -0.31 5.68
N ARG A 786 16.38 -1.54 5.87
CA ARG A 786 17.05 -2.25 4.79
C ARG A 786 16.19 -2.00 3.54
N ARG A 787 16.81 -1.78 2.38
CA ARG A 787 16.12 -1.64 1.07
C ARG A 787 15.33 -2.90 0.68
N HIS A 788 14.84 -3.68 1.63
CA HIS A 788 13.88 -4.72 1.40
C HIS A 788 12.56 -4.00 1.08
N PRO A 789 12.14 -4.02 -0.19
CA PRO A 789 10.84 -3.48 -0.53
C PRO A 789 9.81 -4.21 0.31
N PHE A 790 8.86 -3.47 0.88
CA PHE A 790 7.72 -4.13 1.52
C PHE A 790 7.05 -5.01 0.46
N ARG A 791 6.77 -6.26 0.83
CA ARG A 791 6.09 -7.22 -0.03
C ARG A 791 4.75 -7.57 0.54
N LEU A 792 3.74 -7.64 -0.31
CA LEU A 792 2.44 -8.15 0.06
C LEU A 792 2.53 -9.66 0.28
N ARG A 793 2.03 -10.12 1.43
CA ARG A 793 1.93 -11.56 1.75
C ARG A 793 0.61 -11.91 2.38
N GLN A 794 0.05 -13.02 1.93
CA GLN A 794 -1.15 -13.59 2.53
C GLN A 794 -0.85 -14.11 3.95
N ARG A 795 -1.70 -13.75 4.91
CA ARG A 795 -1.71 -14.31 6.27
C ARG A 795 -3.15 -14.47 6.76
N SER A 796 -3.39 -15.50 7.56
CA SER A 796 -4.66 -15.64 8.29
C SER A 796 -4.61 -14.74 9.53
N LEU A 797 -5.34 -13.63 9.50
CA LEU A 797 -5.34 -12.63 10.56
C LEU A 797 -6.63 -12.80 11.37
N GLY A 798 -6.56 -13.69 12.36
CA GLY A 798 -7.62 -13.91 13.34
C GLY A 798 -7.94 -12.64 14.15
N PRO A 799 -8.77 -12.71 15.20
CA PRO A 799 -9.10 -11.53 16.01
C PRO A 799 -7.83 -10.83 16.52
N TRP A 800 -7.86 -9.49 16.59
CA TRP A 800 -6.69 -8.65 16.89
C TRP A 800 -5.99 -8.99 18.22
N ASN A 801 -6.67 -9.68 19.13
CA ASN A 801 -6.16 -10.10 20.43
C ASN A 801 -5.46 -11.47 20.44
N THR A 802 -5.50 -12.23 19.34
CA THR A 802 -4.80 -13.51 19.17
C THR A 802 -3.58 -13.31 18.28
N LEU A 803 -2.40 -13.74 18.79
CA LEU A 803 -1.06 -13.65 18.18
C LEU A 803 -1.10 -13.48 16.65
N ALA A 804 -0.81 -12.26 16.17
CA ALA A 804 -0.32 -12.12 14.81
C ALA A 804 0.98 -12.93 14.72
N PRO A 805 1.13 -13.83 13.73
CA PRO A 805 2.38 -14.57 13.57
C PRO A 805 3.55 -13.58 13.45
N SER A 806 4.71 -13.92 14.02
CA SER A 806 5.94 -13.18 13.72
C SER A 806 6.13 -13.21 12.21
N ASN A 807 6.00 -12.06 11.57
CA ASN A 807 6.31 -11.90 10.17
C ASN A 807 7.80 -11.57 10.08
N ALA A 808 8.47 -11.97 8.99
CA ALA A 808 9.81 -11.46 8.68
C ALA A 808 9.69 -9.99 8.28
N ASP A 809 10.67 -9.16 8.61
CA ASP A 809 10.70 -7.74 8.27
C ASP A 809 10.44 -7.50 6.76
N GLY A 810 9.87 -6.34 6.42
CA GLY A 810 9.49 -6.00 5.05
C GLY A 810 8.24 -6.73 4.53
N ILE A 811 7.37 -7.25 5.39
CA ILE A 811 6.13 -7.91 4.99
C ILE A 811 4.90 -7.10 5.41
N VAL A 812 4.08 -6.72 4.42
CA VAL A 812 2.70 -6.28 4.66
C VAL A 812 1.81 -7.50 4.62
N ALA A 813 1.36 -7.94 5.80
CA ALA A 813 0.50 -9.10 5.93
C ALA A 813 -0.95 -8.72 5.66
N VAL A 814 -1.65 -9.49 4.83
CA VAL A 814 -3.06 -9.26 4.52
C VAL A 814 -3.86 -10.56 4.64
N ASP A 815 -5.05 -10.46 5.23
CA ASP A 815 -6.08 -11.48 5.17
C ASP A 815 -7.19 -11.00 4.23
N PRO A 816 -7.20 -11.45 2.97
CA PRO A 816 -8.16 -10.94 2.00
C PRO A 816 -9.58 -11.48 2.23
N ARG A 817 -9.81 -12.44 3.15
CA ARG A 817 -11.16 -12.87 3.55
C ARG A 817 -11.85 -11.84 4.45
N LEU A 818 -11.06 -11.23 5.32
CA LEU A 818 -11.54 -10.28 6.35
C LEU A 818 -11.22 -8.83 5.98
N GLY A 819 -10.41 -8.59 4.95
CA GLY A 819 -9.99 -7.23 4.58
C GLY A 819 -9.14 -6.60 5.67
N ARG A 820 -8.30 -7.40 6.32
CA ARG A 820 -7.42 -6.99 7.41
C ARG A 820 -5.99 -6.91 6.92
N ILE A 821 -5.27 -5.88 7.37
CA ILE A 821 -3.87 -5.66 7.04
C ILE A 821 -3.09 -5.45 8.34
N VAL A 822 -1.88 -5.98 8.40
CA VAL A 822 -0.93 -5.77 9.49
C VAL A 822 0.38 -5.24 8.92
N LEU A 823 0.77 -4.09 9.45
CA LEU A 823 2.08 -3.47 9.27
C LEU A 823 2.98 -3.83 10.46
N GLN A 824 4.22 -4.17 10.17
CA GLN A 824 5.23 -4.48 11.18
C GLN A 824 5.82 -3.22 11.82
N ASP A 825 6.72 -3.41 12.78
CA ASP A 825 7.40 -2.34 13.52
C ASP A 825 8.44 -1.58 12.68
N ASP A 826 8.94 -2.19 11.60
CA ASP A 826 9.85 -1.56 10.64
C ASP A 826 9.12 -0.58 9.72
N ALA A 827 7.82 -0.78 9.44
CA ALA A 827 7.03 0.16 8.65
C ALA A 827 7.01 1.57 9.27
N PRO A 828 7.12 2.66 8.46
CA PRO A 828 7.11 4.02 8.97
C PRO A 828 5.90 4.31 9.87
N LEU A 829 6.10 5.05 10.96
CA LEU A 829 5.01 5.47 11.86
C LEU A 829 4.31 6.71 11.33
N GLY A 830 3.06 6.62 10.85
CA GLY A 830 2.38 7.78 10.26
C GLY A 830 0.91 7.49 9.99
N ARG A 831 0.25 8.39 9.26
CA ARG A 831 -1.13 8.20 8.80
C ARG A 831 -1.13 7.12 7.73
N VAL A 832 -1.86 6.04 7.99
CA VAL A 832 -2.07 4.97 7.01
C VAL A 832 -3.21 5.36 6.08
N THR A 833 -3.01 5.19 4.78
CA THR A 833 -4.08 5.20 3.77
C THR A 833 -4.01 3.91 2.97
N VAL A 834 -5.18 3.43 2.55
CA VAL A 834 -5.30 2.23 1.73
C VAL A 834 -6.19 2.48 0.53
N SER A 835 -5.71 2.04 -0.62
CA SER A 835 -6.53 1.87 -1.81
C SER A 835 -6.76 0.39 -2.09
N ALA A 836 -8.00 -0.03 -2.30
CA ALA A 836 -8.38 -1.41 -2.52
C ALA A 836 -9.71 -1.52 -3.28
N ARG A 837 -10.09 -2.71 -3.73
CA ARG A 837 -11.44 -2.94 -4.29
C ARG A 837 -12.28 -3.83 -3.36
N VAL A 838 -13.56 -3.53 -3.26
CA VAL A 838 -14.56 -4.34 -2.53
C VAL A 838 -15.70 -4.75 -3.47
N GLY A 839 -16.40 -5.84 -3.17
CA GLY A 839 -17.44 -6.39 -4.04
C GLY A 839 -18.86 -6.09 -3.58
N ARG A 840 -19.77 -5.82 -4.53
CA ARG A 840 -21.22 -5.69 -4.33
C ARG A 840 -21.98 -6.61 -5.28
N GLY A 841 -23.22 -6.96 -4.92
CA GLY A 841 -24.10 -7.78 -5.76
C GLY A 841 -24.94 -6.98 -6.76
N ALA A 842 -24.98 -5.65 -6.61
CA ALA A 842 -25.63 -4.69 -7.50
C ALA A 842 -25.07 -3.28 -7.26
N SER A 843 -25.48 -2.31 -8.09
CA SER A 843 -25.07 -0.90 -8.05
C SER A 843 -25.68 -0.12 -6.88
N LEU A 844 -25.43 -0.56 -5.64
CA LEU A 844 -26.05 -0.08 -4.39
C LEU A 844 -25.03 0.50 -3.41
N GLY A 845 -25.44 1.55 -2.71
CA GLY A 845 -24.64 2.23 -1.69
C GLY A 845 -23.53 3.09 -2.28
N ALA A 846 -22.78 3.72 -1.38
CA ALA A 846 -21.79 4.72 -1.76
C ALA A 846 -20.54 4.12 -2.42
N GLY A 847 -19.93 4.91 -3.31
CA GLY A 847 -18.87 4.47 -4.24
C GLY A 847 -19.39 3.94 -5.59
N LEU A 848 -20.70 3.71 -5.75
CA LEU A 848 -21.34 3.30 -7.02
C LEU A 848 -22.18 4.42 -7.65
N LEU A 849 -21.88 5.66 -7.29
CA LEU A 849 -22.51 6.85 -7.87
C LEU A 849 -22.10 6.98 -9.35
N PRO A 850 -23.04 6.90 -10.31
CA PRO A 850 -22.70 7.06 -11.72
C PRO A 850 -22.25 8.51 -12.02
N PRO A 851 -21.44 8.74 -13.07
CA PRO A 851 -20.94 10.08 -13.42
C PRO A 851 -22.04 11.12 -13.64
N ASP A 852 -23.19 10.71 -14.16
CA ASP A 852 -24.37 11.56 -14.39
C ASP A 852 -25.28 11.66 -13.15
N ARG A 853 -25.01 10.90 -12.08
CA ARG A 853 -25.75 10.92 -10.81
C ARG A 853 -27.26 10.68 -10.97
N ARG A 854 -27.69 10.11 -12.09
CA ARG A 854 -29.11 9.87 -12.42
C ARG A 854 -29.49 8.44 -12.09
N PRO A 855 -30.60 8.22 -11.35
CA PRO A 855 -31.14 6.89 -11.15
C PRO A 855 -31.53 6.27 -12.50
N PRO A 856 -31.49 4.93 -12.60
CA PRO A 856 -31.99 4.21 -13.76
C PRO A 856 -33.43 4.62 -14.15
N ASP A 857 -33.71 4.72 -15.45
CA ASP A 857 -35.04 5.11 -15.96
C ASP A 857 -36.14 4.12 -15.55
N ASP A 858 -35.80 2.86 -15.29
CA ASP A 858 -36.75 1.84 -14.85
C ASP A 858 -37.19 2.01 -13.37
N TRP A 859 -36.52 2.90 -12.64
CA TRP A 859 -36.90 3.34 -11.29
C TRP A 859 -37.85 4.54 -11.32
N ALA A 860 -37.93 5.26 -12.44
CA ALA A 860 -38.87 6.36 -12.62
C ALA A 860 -40.31 5.86 -12.75
N GLU A 861 -41.27 6.63 -12.22
CA GLU A 861 -42.69 6.38 -12.46
C GLU A 861 -43.34 7.59 -13.14
N PRO A 862 -44.33 7.41 -14.04
CA PRO A 862 -44.87 8.51 -14.84
C PRO A 862 -45.45 9.68 -14.03
N ASP A 863 -45.96 9.39 -12.84
CA ASP A 863 -46.54 10.35 -11.90
C ASP A 863 -45.52 10.94 -10.91
N LEU A 864 -44.29 10.42 -10.90
CA LEU A 864 -43.18 10.84 -10.02
C LEU A 864 -41.87 10.91 -10.83
N PRO A 865 -41.66 11.99 -11.61
CA PRO A 865 -40.46 12.13 -12.42
C PRO A 865 -39.20 12.28 -11.56
N LEU A 866 -38.08 11.75 -12.06
CA LEU A 866 -36.78 11.85 -11.39
C LEU A 866 -36.27 13.30 -11.40
N PRO A 867 -35.86 13.86 -10.24
CA PRO A 867 -35.28 15.20 -10.19
C PRO A 867 -33.90 15.26 -10.85
N GLU A 868 -33.62 16.35 -11.54
CA GLU A 868 -32.27 16.63 -12.07
C GLU A 868 -31.27 16.88 -10.91
N PRO A 869 -30.06 16.29 -10.95
CA PRO A 869 -29.00 16.60 -10.01
C PRO A 869 -28.61 18.09 -10.07
N PRO A 870 -28.50 18.78 -8.92
CA PRO A 870 -28.31 20.23 -8.87
C PRO A 870 -26.91 20.69 -9.32
N ASP A 871 -25.92 19.79 -9.32
CA ASP A 871 -24.51 20.03 -9.61
C ASP A 871 -24.15 19.88 -11.10
N LEU A 872 -25.05 19.36 -11.94
CA LEU A 872 -24.76 19.11 -13.35
C LEU A 872 -24.84 20.39 -14.24
N PRO A 873 -24.03 20.47 -15.31
CA PRO A 873 -24.10 21.55 -16.29
C PRO A 873 -25.50 21.63 -16.92
N GLY A 874 -26.20 22.75 -16.75
CA GLY A 874 -27.57 22.96 -17.24
C GLY A 874 -28.67 22.93 -16.18
N ALA A 875 -28.41 22.36 -14.99
CA ALA A 875 -29.34 22.36 -13.85
C ALA A 875 -29.29 23.66 -13.00
N GLY A 876 -28.34 24.56 -13.30
CA GLY A 876 -28.36 25.96 -12.86
C GLY A 876 -27.53 26.30 -11.61
N ARG A 877 -26.75 25.40 -10.99
CA ARG A 877 -25.87 25.74 -9.86
C ARG A 877 -24.48 25.10 -9.97
N PRO A 878 -23.42 25.87 -10.24
CA PRO A 878 -22.06 25.34 -10.22
C PRO A 878 -21.64 24.99 -8.79
N VAL A 879 -20.72 24.03 -8.66
CA VAL A 879 -20.05 23.71 -7.39
C VAL A 879 -19.52 25.00 -6.76
N THR A 880 -19.84 25.22 -5.49
CA THR A 880 -19.50 26.44 -4.75
C THR A 880 -18.18 26.30 -4.01
N ALA A 881 -17.88 25.11 -3.49
CA ALA A 881 -16.60 24.75 -2.89
C ALA A 881 -16.36 23.23 -2.97
N TRP A 882 -15.10 22.83 -2.89
CA TRP A 882 -14.70 21.43 -2.78
C TRP A 882 -14.25 21.11 -1.36
N ILE A 883 -14.42 19.88 -0.91
CA ILE A 883 -14.04 19.43 0.43
C ILE A 883 -12.97 18.35 0.31
N SER A 884 -11.81 18.60 0.91
CA SER A 884 -10.73 17.62 1.06
C SER A 884 -9.79 18.10 2.17
N PRO A 885 -9.80 17.47 3.37
CA PRO A 885 -8.88 17.81 4.45
C PRO A 885 -7.40 17.81 4.01
N GLN A 886 -7.05 16.92 3.08
CA GLN A 886 -5.70 16.76 2.55
C GLN A 886 -5.34 17.72 1.42
N ARG A 887 -6.29 18.48 0.88
CA ARG A 887 -6.06 19.47 -0.20
C ARG A 887 -6.62 20.87 0.12
N ALA A 888 -7.12 21.07 1.34
CA ALA A 888 -7.60 22.34 1.87
C ALA A 888 -6.63 23.52 1.64
N GLY A 889 -7.16 24.71 1.38
CA GLY A 889 -6.37 25.90 1.05
C GLY A 889 -5.92 25.99 -0.41
N GLY A 890 -6.12 24.93 -1.20
CA GLY A 890 -5.96 24.94 -2.66
C GLY A 890 -7.22 25.40 -3.40
N VAL A 891 -7.17 25.34 -4.73
CA VAL A 891 -8.30 25.56 -5.63
C VAL A 891 -8.42 24.41 -6.63
N LEU A 892 -9.64 24.10 -7.05
CA LEU A 892 -9.91 23.12 -8.11
C LEU A 892 -10.95 23.68 -9.08
N ALA A 893 -10.71 23.49 -10.38
CA ALA A 893 -11.59 23.94 -11.43
C ALA A 893 -12.97 23.26 -11.35
N ALA A 894 -14.03 24.06 -11.48
CA ALA A 894 -15.41 23.61 -11.65
C ALA A 894 -15.99 24.30 -12.90
N GLY A 895 -15.84 23.67 -14.06
CA GLY A 895 -16.04 24.32 -15.35
C GLY A 895 -14.93 25.35 -15.62
N ASP A 896 -15.29 26.55 -16.06
CA ASP A 896 -14.33 27.64 -16.36
C ASP A 896 -13.94 28.47 -15.12
N VAL A 897 -14.36 28.07 -13.91
CA VAL A 897 -14.17 28.85 -12.67
C VAL A 897 -13.44 28.01 -11.63
N GLU A 898 -12.38 28.56 -11.03
CA GLU A 898 -11.69 27.95 -9.88
C GLU A 898 -12.51 28.09 -8.60
N ARG A 899 -12.61 27.00 -7.84
CA ARG A 899 -13.34 26.95 -6.56
C ARG A 899 -12.40 26.56 -5.42
N PRO A 900 -12.61 27.13 -4.22
CA PRO A 900 -11.76 26.83 -3.06
C PRO A 900 -11.95 25.38 -2.63
N ILE A 901 -10.85 24.78 -2.15
CA ILE A 901 -10.87 23.51 -1.43
C ILE A 901 -10.82 23.83 0.07
N VAL A 902 -11.81 23.37 0.83
CA VAL A 902 -11.93 23.55 2.29
C VAL A 902 -11.72 22.24 3.03
N ALA A 903 -11.44 22.31 4.33
CA ALA A 903 -11.15 21.12 5.14
C ALA A 903 -12.43 20.47 5.69
N THR A 904 -13.46 21.27 6.00
CA THR A 904 -14.66 20.81 6.71
C THR A 904 -15.96 21.14 5.97
N LEU A 905 -17.04 20.44 6.33
CA LEU A 905 -18.38 20.73 5.81
C LEU A 905 -18.85 22.13 6.22
N ALA A 906 -18.62 22.50 7.49
CA ALA A 906 -19.01 23.81 8.03
C ALA A 906 -18.35 24.98 7.29
N GLU A 907 -17.06 24.88 6.95
CA GLU A 907 -16.37 25.87 6.12
C GLU A 907 -17.01 26.00 4.72
N GLY A 908 -17.37 24.86 4.12
CA GLY A 908 -18.00 24.82 2.80
C GLY A 908 -19.34 25.57 2.74
N LEU A 909 -20.12 25.56 3.82
CA LEU A 909 -21.39 26.29 3.91
C LEU A 909 -21.24 27.81 3.77
N GLY A 910 -20.04 28.35 4.01
CA GLY A 910 -19.74 29.77 3.80
C GLY A 910 -19.70 30.19 2.33
N PHE A 911 -19.71 29.22 1.40
CA PHE A 911 -19.54 29.46 -0.04
C PHE A 911 -20.82 29.18 -0.82
N GLY A 912 -21.40 30.26 -1.37
CA GLY A 912 -22.59 30.21 -2.21
C GLY A 912 -23.90 30.06 -1.44
N THR A 913 -25.02 30.35 -2.09
CA THR A 913 -26.35 30.24 -1.47
C THR A 913 -27.36 29.78 -2.52
N PRO A 914 -27.83 28.51 -2.46
CA PRO A 914 -27.38 27.47 -1.53
C PRO A 914 -25.99 26.90 -1.85
N PRO A 915 -25.33 26.33 -0.84
CA PRO A 915 -24.06 25.63 -1.01
C PRO A 915 -24.22 24.34 -1.83
N VAL A 916 -23.31 24.16 -2.79
CA VAL A 916 -23.15 22.95 -3.61
C VAL A 916 -21.72 22.45 -3.45
N LEU A 917 -21.55 21.42 -2.63
CA LEU A 917 -20.26 20.97 -2.11
C LEU A 917 -19.89 19.60 -2.69
N GLY A 918 -18.71 19.51 -3.30
CA GLY A 918 -18.15 18.24 -3.81
C GLY A 918 -17.04 17.71 -2.93
N LEU A 919 -17.07 16.43 -2.58
CA LEU A 919 -16.03 15.74 -1.79
C LEU A 919 -15.02 15.09 -2.73
N ILE A 920 -13.74 15.46 -2.62
CA ILE A 920 -12.67 14.93 -3.47
C ILE A 920 -12.01 13.72 -2.77
N GLY A 921 -11.91 12.60 -3.49
CA GLY A 921 -11.39 11.32 -2.99
C GLY A 921 -12.28 10.70 -1.92
N SER A 922 -11.70 9.84 -1.08
CA SER A 922 -12.41 9.16 0.03
C SER A 922 -12.00 9.70 1.41
N PRO A 923 -12.15 11.00 1.70
CA PRO A 923 -11.77 11.55 2.99
C PRO A 923 -12.66 10.97 4.10
N ARG A 924 -12.07 10.81 5.29
CA ARG A 924 -12.82 10.59 6.52
C ARG A 924 -13.03 11.94 7.20
N LEU A 925 -14.28 12.39 7.24
CA LEU A 925 -14.71 13.61 7.90
C LEU A 925 -15.23 13.33 9.32
N PRO A 926 -15.07 14.27 10.26
CA PRO A 926 -15.69 14.17 11.57
C PRO A 926 -17.23 14.24 11.46
N PRO A 927 -17.97 13.74 12.48
CA PRO A 927 -19.41 13.95 12.57
C PRO A 927 -19.74 15.44 12.65
N GLU A 928 -20.85 15.86 12.04
CA GLU A 928 -21.21 17.28 11.89
C GLU A 928 -22.68 17.56 12.26
N ARG A 929 -22.91 18.73 12.87
CA ARG A 929 -24.24 19.23 13.23
C ARG A 929 -24.44 20.61 12.66
N LEU A 930 -25.17 20.69 11.56
CA LEU A 930 -25.32 21.89 10.75
C LEU A 930 -26.69 22.53 11.02
N SER A 931 -26.70 23.77 11.53
CA SER A 931 -27.93 24.52 11.83
C SER A 931 -28.00 25.90 11.17
N GLN A 932 -26.86 26.43 10.73
CA GLN A 932 -26.77 27.73 10.06
C GLN A 932 -26.53 27.54 8.56
N GLY A 933 -26.99 28.49 7.74
CA GLY A 933 -26.75 28.48 6.28
C GLY A 933 -27.59 27.48 5.47
N LEU A 934 -28.39 26.63 6.12
CA LEU A 934 -29.20 25.60 5.47
C LEU A 934 -30.57 26.07 4.96
N GLU A 935 -31.00 27.30 5.29
CA GLU A 935 -32.33 27.83 4.92
C GLU A 935 -32.58 27.85 3.41
N SER A 936 -31.51 27.95 2.61
CA SER A 936 -31.58 27.95 1.14
C SER A 936 -31.44 26.54 0.51
N GLY A 937 -31.17 25.52 1.33
CA GLY A 937 -30.87 24.15 0.93
C GLY A 937 -29.38 23.78 1.06
N LEU A 938 -29.05 22.52 0.78
CA LEU A 938 -27.68 21.97 0.78
C LEU A 938 -27.56 20.89 -0.29
N SER A 939 -26.50 20.92 -1.09
CA SER A 939 -26.11 19.79 -1.95
C SER A 939 -24.71 19.31 -1.59
N LEU A 940 -24.57 18.03 -1.28
CA LEU A 940 -23.29 17.40 -0.92
C LEU A 940 -23.12 16.09 -1.68
N PHE A 941 -22.04 15.93 -2.43
CA PHE A 941 -21.86 14.73 -3.26
C PHE A 941 -20.40 14.29 -3.35
N SER A 942 -20.19 12.99 -3.59
CA SER A 942 -18.89 12.47 -3.99
C SER A 942 -18.52 12.98 -5.39
N ALA A 943 -17.38 13.68 -5.51
CA ALA A 943 -16.94 14.25 -6.77
C ALA A 943 -16.44 13.17 -7.74
N ASP A 944 -15.65 12.23 -7.20
CA ASP A 944 -15.00 11.17 -7.96
C ASP A 944 -15.89 9.92 -8.01
N THR A 945 -15.99 9.33 -9.20
CA THR A 945 -16.66 8.05 -9.40
C THR A 945 -15.83 6.95 -8.74
N GLY A 946 -16.42 6.12 -7.88
CA GLY A 946 -15.69 5.12 -7.10
C GLY A 946 -15.39 5.57 -5.67
N ALA A 947 -15.11 6.86 -5.45
CA ALA A 947 -14.73 7.35 -4.12
C ALA A 947 -15.80 7.11 -3.04
N ALA A 948 -15.33 6.86 -1.82
CA ALA A 948 -16.12 6.50 -0.66
C ALA A 948 -15.91 7.50 0.49
N PRO A 949 -16.31 8.78 0.34
CA PRO A 949 -16.21 9.74 1.42
C PRO A 949 -17.02 9.28 2.63
N CYS A 950 -16.37 9.25 3.78
CA CYS A 950 -16.95 8.71 5.02
C CYS A 950 -17.10 9.81 6.05
N ILE A 951 -18.28 9.94 6.64
CA ILE A 951 -18.54 10.80 7.80
C ILE A 951 -18.59 9.90 9.04
N GLY A 952 -17.71 10.17 10.00
CA GLY A 952 -17.66 9.47 11.29
C GLY A 952 -18.96 9.65 12.09
N ALA A 953 -19.10 8.93 13.20
CA ALA A 953 -20.22 9.10 14.12
C ALA A 953 -19.73 9.69 15.44
N ASP A 954 -20.57 10.51 16.08
CA ASP A 954 -20.33 10.99 17.43
C ASP A 954 -20.64 9.91 18.49
N GLU A 955 -20.47 10.25 19.76
CA GLU A 955 -20.75 9.35 20.90
C GLU A 955 -22.22 8.88 20.99
N HIS A 956 -23.14 9.57 20.31
CA HIS A 956 -24.56 9.23 20.24
C HIS A 956 -24.91 8.45 18.96
N GLY A 957 -23.90 8.11 18.15
CA GLY A 957 -24.11 7.40 16.89
C GLY A 957 -24.69 8.28 15.79
N VAL A 958 -24.56 9.61 15.86
CA VAL A 958 -25.02 10.54 14.81
C VAL A 958 -23.83 10.93 13.93
N SER A 959 -23.95 10.73 12.62
CA SER A 959 -22.93 11.14 11.65
C SER A 959 -23.16 12.55 11.11
N LEU A 960 -24.40 12.84 10.74
CA LEU A 960 -24.76 14.14 10.18
C LEU A 960 -26.12 14.54 10.71
N ALA A 961 -26.23 15.76 11.22
CA ALA A 961 -27.50 16.33 11.65
C ALA A 961 -27.76 17.66 10.93
N LEU A 962 -28.91 17.76 10.27
CA LEU A 962 -29.30 18.94 9.49
C LEU A 962 -30.54 19.60 10.14
N TYR A 963 -30.35 20.84 10.60
CA TYR A 963 -31.36 21.66 11.28
C TYR A 963 -31.56 23.00 10.54
N PRO A 964 -32.18 23.04 9.36
CA PRO A 964 -32.55 24.29 8.71
C PRO A 964 -33.55 25.06 9.60
N GLY A 965 -33.07 26.11 10.27
CA GLY A 965 -33.79 27.14 11.01
C GLY A 965 -35.12 26.76 11.70
N PHE A 966 -35.18 26.80 13.05
CA PHE A 966 -36.44 26.76 13.79
C PHE A 966 -37.20 28.11 13.66
N GLY A 967 -37.87 28.30 12.52
CA GLY A 967 -38.49 29.58 12.19
C GLY A 967 -39.34 29.58 10.92
N GLY A 968 -40.20 28.58 10.74
CA GLY A 968 -41.41 28.65 9.89
C GLY A 968 -41.24 28.86 8.38
N GLY A 969 -41.61 27.83 7.59
CA GLY A 969 -42.21 28.00 6.26
C GLY A 969 -41.31 27.88 5.02
N ALA A 970 -39.98 27.86 5.15
CA ALA A 970 -39.07 27.73 4.01
C ALA A 970 -39.08 26.30 3.42
N ASP A 971 -39.38 26.19 2.12
CA ASP A 971 -39.26 24.96 1.34
C ASP A 971 -37.77 24.62 1.12
N THR A 972 -37.21 23.81 2.03
CA THR A 972 -35.77 23.49 2.05
C THR A 972 -35.48 22.25 1.21
N ARG A 973 -34.45 22.33 0.37
CA ARG A 973 -33.99 21.20 -0.45
C ARG A 973 -32.63 20.68 0.01
N VAL A 974 -32.57 19.42 0.40
CA VAL A 974 -31.34 18.73 0.75
C VAL A 974 -31.06 17.65 -0.28
N TRP A 975 -29.81 17.58 -0.74
CA TRP A 975 -29.37 16.63 -1.74
C TRP A 975 -28.06 15.99 -1.23
N LEU A 976 -28.00 14.65 -1.04
CA LEU A 976 -26.76 13.93 -0.64
C LEU A 976 -26.43 12.68 -1.52
N ALA A 977 -25.16 12.50 -1.95
CA ALA A 977 -24.72 11.47 -2.94
C ALA A 977 -23.52 10.73 -2.43
N GLY A 978 -23.50 9.42 -2.62
CA GLY A 978 -22.26 8.67 -2.58
C GLY A 978 -21.55 8.80 -1.23
N LEU A 979 -22.30 9.03 -0.16
CA LEU A 979 -21.75 9.22 1.19
C LEU A 979 -21.83 7.94 2.02
N TRP A 980 -20.77 7.66 2.76
CA TRP A 980 -20.76 6.65 3.81
C TRP A 980 -20.97 7.32 5.17
N LEU A 981 -22.05 7.00 5.85
CA LEU A 981 -22.30 7.46 7.22
C LEU A 981 -22.06 6.30 8.18
N ALA A 982 -21.13 6.49 9.11
CA ALA A 982 -20.83 5.48 10.15
C ALA A 982 -21.98 5.32 11.16
N GLY A 983 -22.82 6.34 11.31
CA GLY A 983 -23.99 6.38 12.17
C GLY A 983 -25.22 6.94 11.44
N ARG A 984 -26.12 7.54 12.22
CA ARG A 984 -27.43 8.02 11.78
C ARG A 984 -27.37 9.39 11.12
N LEU A 985 -28.26 9.60 10.15
CA LEU A 985 -28.61 10.91 9.59
C LEU A 985 -29.85 11.48 10.29
N ASP A 986 -29.70 12.62 10.98
CA ASP A 986 -30.78 13.35 11.63
C ASP A 986 -31.27 14.48 10.73
N LEU A 987 -32.54 14.44 10.33
CA LEU A 987 -33.15 15.45 9.45
C LEU A 987 -34.30 16.15 10.17
N VAL A 988 -34.14 17.44 10.47
CA VAL A 988 -35.19 18.25 11.10
C VAL A 988 -35.76 19.23 10.10
N LEU A 989 -36.80 18.79 9.38
CA LEU A 989 -37.48 19.55 8.33
C LEU A 989 -38.97 19.64 8.62
N THR A 990 -39.53 20.84 8.46
CA THR A 990 -40.98 21.07 8.58
C THR A 990 -41.67 21.04 7.22
N ARG A 991 -40.99 21.46 6.14
CA ARG A 991 -41.45 21.40 4.75
C ARG A 991 -40.26 21.30 3.78
N GLY A 992 -40.42 20.56 2.69
CA GLY A 992 -39.52 20.60 1.53
C GLY A 992 -39.16 19.24 0.96
N ALA A 993 -37.97 19.10 0.39
CA ALA A 993 -37.55 17.87 -0.29
C ALA A 993 -36.15 17.43 0.09
N VAL A 994 -35.97 16.12 0.27
CA VAL A 994 -34.67 15.48 0.53
C VAL A 994 -34.45 14.42 -0.53
N ASP A 995 -33.32 14.47 -1.23
CA ASP A 995 -32.91 13.49 -2.24
C ASP A 995 -31.58 12.85 -1.81
N LEU A 996 -31.60 11.55 -1.57
CA LEU A 996 -30.46 10.75 -1.13
C LEU A 996 -30.19 9.68 -2.20
N ARG A 997 -28.98 9.68 -2.78
CA ARG A 997 -28.62 8.74 -3.84
C ARG A 997 -27.32 8.00 -3.56
N TRP A 998 -27.36 6.68 -3.68
CA TRP A 998 -26.21 5.79 -3.43
C TRP A 998 -25.52 6.11 -2.10
N CYS A 999 -26.27 6.36 -1.04
CA CYS A 999 -25.70 6.58 0.28
C CYS A 999 -25.72 5.27 1.08
N ASN A 1000 -24.75 5.11 1.97
CA ASN A 1000 -24.77 4.10 3.03
C ASN A 1000 -25.14 4.79 4.36
N LEU A 1001 -26.33 4.49 4.88
CA LEU A 1001 -26.97 5.17 6.00
C LEU A 1001 -27.11 4.22 7.18
N GLY A 1002 -26.16 4.28 8.10
CA GLY A 1002 -26.14 3.49 9.33
C GLY A 1002 -25.81 2.01 9.12
N ALA A 1003 -25.54 1.32 10.22
CA ALA A 1003 -25.30 -0.12 10.25
C ALA A 1003 -26.61 -0.92 10.30
N PRO A 1004 -26.63 -2.17 9.81
CA PRO A 1004 -27.75 -3.09 9.95
C PRO A 1004 -28.24 -3.19 11.40
N GLY A 1005 -29.56 -3.06 11.60
CA GLY A 1005 -30.17 -3.08 12.92
C GLY A 1005 -30.08 -1.79 13.72
N GLN A 1006 -29.41 -0.76 13.20
CA GLN A 1006 -29.43 0.59 13.75
C GLN A 1006 -30.33 1.50 12.92
N VAL A 1007 -30.80 2.59 13.53
CA VAL A 1007 -31.52 3.63 12.79
C VAL A 1007 -30.52 4.39 11.94
N GLY A 1008 -30.65 4.27 10.61
CA GLY A 1008 -29.80 4.96 9.63
C GLY A 1008 -30.29 6.36 9.28
N LEU A 1009 -31.60 6.59 9.33
CA LEU A 1009 -32.22 7.90 9.10
C LEU A 1009 -33.36 8.14 10.08
N TRP A 1010 -33.34 9.30 10.74
CA TRP A 1010 -34.35 9.69 11.71
C TRP A 1010 -34.87 11.10 11.44
N MET A 1011 -36.19 11.24 11.55
CA MET A 1011 -36.88 12.53 11.55
C MET A 1011 -37.72 12.69 12.83
N PRO A 1012 -37.75 13.88 13.46
CA PRO A 1012 -38.53 14.12 14.67
C PRO A 1012 -40.01 13.76 14.51
N GLY A 1013 -40.56 13.07 15.52
CA GLY A 1013 -41.96 12.64 15.54
C GLY A 1013 -42.25 11.28 14.88
N GLY A 1014 -41.23 10.61 14.35
CA GLY A 1014 -41.34 9.23 13.85
C GLY A 1014 -41.66 8.24 14.97
N GLY A 1015 -42.55 7.28 14.69
CA GLY A 1015 -42.82 6.12 15.55
C GLY A 1015 -43.73 6.33 16.79
N HIS A 1016 -44.01 7.56 17.21
CA HIS A 1016 -44.68 7.85 18.50
C HIS A 1016 -46.13 8.35 18.41
N GLN A 1017 -46.87 7.97 17.35
CA GLN A 1017 -48.24 8.46 17.13
C GLN A 1017 -49.30 7.51 17.69
N ASP A 1018 -50.43 8.05 18.18
CA ASP A 1018 -51.62 7.25 18.53
C ASP A 1018 -52.32 6.70 17.28
N ILE A 1019 -53.06 5.60 17.41
CA ILE A 1019 -53.71 4.92 16.28
C ILE A 1019 -54.73 5.80 15.53
N SER A 1020 -55.38 6.73 16.22
CA SER A 1020 -56.28 7.73 15.64
C SER A 1020 -55.53 8.76 14.80
N ALA A 1021 -54.36 9.22 15.28
CA ALA A 1021 -53.50 10.16 14.56
C ALA A 1021 -52.84 9.51 13.34
N ARG A 1022 -52.49 8.22 13.41
CA ARG A 1022 -51.96 7.46 12.27
C ARG A 1022 -52.96 7.32 11.12
N ARG A 1023 -54.24 7.15 11.42
CA ARG A 1023 -55.30 6.94 10.41
C ARG A 1023 -55.81 8.21 9.74
N SER A 1024 -55.46 9.39 10.25
CA SER A 1024 -55.90 10.69 9.69
C SER A 1024 -55.17 11.06 8.40
N LEU A 1025 -54.00 10.47 8.13
CA LEU A 1025 -53.17 10.66 6.92
C LEU A 1025 -53.00 12.15 6.54
N PRO A 1026 -52.24 12.94 7.33
CA PRO A 1026 -52.02 14.34 7.01
C PRO A 1026 -51.37 14.50 5.63
N PRO A 1027 -51.57 15.66 4.94
CA PRO A 1027 -50.89 15.93 3.68
C PRO A 1027 -49.38 15.92 3.90
N PRO A 1028 -48.59 15.37 2.96
CA PRO A 1028 -47.15 15.36 3.09
C PRO A 1028 -46.59 16.77 2.87
N ASP A 1029 -45.88 17.30 3.87
CA ASP A 1029 -45.13 18.57 3.77
C ASP A 1029 -43.66 18.31 3.38
N VAL A 1030 -43.14 17.09 3.59
CA VAL A 1030 -41.77 16.73 3.25
C VAL A 1030 -41.75 15.52 2.31
N GLU A 1031 -41.06 15.65 1.18
CA GLU A 1031 -40.81 14.55 0.26
C GLU A 1031 -39.38 14.00 0.46
N LEU A 1032 -39.28 12.74 0.87
CA LEU A 1032 -38.01 12.05 1.09
C LEU A 1032 -37.80 11.01 0.00
N ARG A 1033 -36.81 11.23 -0.87
CA ARG A 1033 -36.46 10.37 -1.99
C ARG A 1033 -35.17 9.62 -1.71
N LEU A 1034 -35.20 8.29 -1.84
CA LEU A 1034 -34.03 7.41 -1.69
C LEU A 1034 -33.82 6.61 -2.98
N TYR A 1035 -32.63 6.68 -3.56
CA TYR A 1035 -32.29 5.94 -4.78
C TYR A 1035 -30.99 5.16 -4.62
N GLY A 1036 -31.01 3.84 -4.79
CA GLY A 1036 -29.77 3.04 -4.72
C GLY A 1036 -29.12 3.01 -3.32
N CYS A 1037 -29.83 3.39 -2.26
CA CYS A 1037 -29.27 3.55 -0.92
C CYS A 1037 -29.24 2.22 -0.14
N MET A 1038 -28.19 2.03 0.64
CA MET A 1038 -28.13 1.01 1.69
C MET A 1038 -28.49 1.67 3.01
N VAL A 1039 -29.59 1.23 3.62
CA VAL A 1039 -30.15 1.87 4.81
C VAL A 1039 -30.31 0.82 5.91
N GLY A 1040 -29.99 1.19 7.14
CA GLY A 1040 -30.44 0.46 8.32
C GLY A 1040 -31.97 0.57 8.47
N ALA A 1041 -32.44 0.86 9.69
CA ALA A 1041 -33.83 1.23 9.92
C ALA A 1041 -34.08 2.72 9.63
N ILE A 1042 -35.31 3.07 9.26
CA ILE A 1042 -35.77 4.45 9.12
C ILE A 1042 -36.96 4.73 10.04
N GLU A 1043 -36.97 5.95 10.58
CA GLU A 1043 -38.05 6.42 11.45
C GLU A 1043 -38.59 7.76 10.95
N LEU A 1044 -39.86 7.76 10.50
CA LEU A 1044 -40.48 8.87 9.80
C LEU A 1044 -41.81 9.28 10.43
N PRO A 1045 -42.09 10.61 10.56
CA PRO A 1045 -43.37 11.12 11.02
C PRO A 1045 -44.45 11.12 9.90
N PRO A 1046 -45.75 11.28 10.25
CA PRO A 1046 -46.86 11.16 9.30
C PRO A 1046 -46.89 12.17 8.13
N TRP A 1047 -46.29 13.35 8.28
CA TRP A 1047 -46.26 14.39 7.23
C TRP A 1047 -45.14 14.18 6.19
N VAL A 1048 -44.47 13.03 6.23
CA VAL A 1048 -43.44 12.66 5.24
C VAL A 1048 -44.03 11.74 4.18
N HIS A 1049 -43.67 12.00 2.92
CA HIS A 1049 -43.85 11.05 1.84
C HIS A 1049 -42.50 10.42 1.50
N LEU A 1050 -42.34 9.14 1.81
CA LEU A 1050 -41.16 8.37 1.44
C LEU A 1050 -41.34 7.79 0.04
N ILE A 1051 -40.39 8.06 -0.84
CA ILE A 1051 -40.27 7.43 -2.16
C ILE A 1051 -38.90 6.77 -2.19
N ALA A 1052 -38.85 5.45 -2.32
CA ALA A 1052 -37.59 4.73 -2.42
C ALA A 1052 -37.58 3.80 -3.62
N ALA A 1053 -36.50 3.84 -4.40
CA ALA A 1053 -36.26 2.89 -5.46
C ALA A 1053 -34.86 2.29 -5.42
N GLY A 1054 -34.75 0.98 -5.69
CA GLY A 1054 -33.47 0.28 -5.67
C GLY A 1054 -32.78 0.34 -4.30
N CYS A 1055 -33.50 0.37 -3.18
CA CYS A 1055 -32.91 0.54 -1.85
C CYS A 1055 -32.99 -0.74 -1.02
N THR A 1056 -32.01 -0.94 -0.13
CA THR A 1056 -32.08 -1.97 0.92
C THR A 1056 -32.37 -1.34 2.27
N PHE A 1057 -33.29 -1.91 3.03
CA PHE A 1057 -33.56 -1.54 4.42
C PHE A 1057 -33.27 -2.73 5.33
N ASP A 1058 -32.35 -2.59 6.28
CA ASP A 1058 -31.90 -3.69 7.12
C ASP A 1058 -32.00 -3.36 8.61
N ALA A 1059 -33.01 -3.94 9.27
CA ALA A 1059 -33.18 -3.88 10.72
C ALA A 1059 -32.40 -4.98 11.48
N GLY A 1060 -31.48 -5.68 10.82
CA GLY A 1060 -30.65 -6.77 11.36
C GLY A 1060 -31.41 -8.07 11.60
N SER A 1061 -32.73 -8.02 11.68
CA SER A 1061 -33.61 -9.17 11.85
C SER A 1061 -34.96 -8.93 11.16
N ARG A 1062 -35.70 -10.01 10.92
CA ARG A 1062 -37.05 -9.94 10.33
C ARG A 1062 -38.10 -9.37 11.27
N GLU A 1063 -37.86 -9.47 12.58
CA GLU A 1063 -38.80 -9.06 13.63
C GLU A 1063 -38.69 -7.57 13.95
N ALA A 1064 -37.50 -7.00 13.82
CA ALA A 1064 -37.27 -5.58 14.01
C ALA A 1064 -37.90 -4.75 12.87
N THR A 1065 -38.40 -3.56 13.20
CA THR A 1065 -39.01 -2.64 12.21
C THR A 1065 -37.92 -1.94 11.40
N ALA A 1066 -37.83 -2.24 10.11
CA ALA A 1066 -36.91 -1.58 9.18
C ALA A 1066 -37.46 -0.26 8.66
N ILE A 1067 -38.77 -0.19 8.41
CA ILE A 1067 -39.45 1.04 7.99
C ILE A 1067 -40.51 1.37 9.04
N ARG A 1068 -40.24 2.37 9.89
CA ARG A 1068 -41.20 2.86 10.89
C ARG A 1068 -41.77 4.19 10.44
N ALA A 1069 -42.81 4.13 9.61
CA ALA A 1069 -43.45 5.26 8.95
C ALA A 1069 -44.97 5.25 9.17
N ALA A 1070 -45.40 4.95 10.40
CA ALA A 1070 -46.81 4.90 10.77
C ALA A 1070 -47.52 6.24 10.49
N GLY A 1071 -48.66 6.20 9.81
CA GLY A 1071 -49.38 7.38 9.33
C GLY A 1071 -48.79 8.13 8.13
N ALA A 1072 -47.58 7.78 7.68
CA ALA A 1072 -46.93 8.38 6.51
C ALA A 1072 -47.26 7.64 5.21
N ARG A 1073 -47.07 8.32 4.08
CA ARG A 1073 -47.18 7.68 2.75
C ARG A 1073 -45.83 7.10 2.37
N VAL A 1074 -45.83 5.85 1.92
CA VAL A 1074 -44.62 5.11 1.55
C VAL A 1074 -44.80 4.49 0.17
N ARG A 1075 -43.91 4.85 -0.75
CA ARG A 1075 -43.84 4.30 -2.10
C ARG A 1075 -42.50 3.61 -2.32
N LEU A 1076 -42.54 2.32 -2.63
CA LEU A 1076 -41.35 1.47 -2.78
C LEU A 1076 -41.33 0.82 -4.16
N ARG A 1077 -40.18 0.85 -4.82
CA ARG A 1077 -39.98 0.21 -6.13
C ARG A 1077 -38.65 -0.51 -6.16
N HIS A 1078 -38.61 -1.80 -6.48
CA HIS A 1078 -37.36 -2.56 -6.46
C HIS A 1078 -36.61 -2.42 -5.13
N CYS A 1079 -37.29 -2.50 -3.98
CA CYS A 1079 -36.65 -2.39 -2.66
C CYS A 1079 -36.60 -3.74 -1.95
N THR A 1080 -35.51 -4.01 -1.23
CA THR A 1080 -35.38 -5.18 -0.36
C THR A 1080 -35.48 -4.74 1.10
N VAL A 1081 -36.35 -5.37 1.87
CA VAL A 1081 -36.58 -5.02 3.29
C VAL A 1081 -36.33 -6.24 4.17
N LEU A 1082 -35.24 -6.23 4.93
CA LEU A 1082 -34.96 -7.16 6.03
C LEU A 1082 -35.48 -6.55 7.34
N GLY A 1083 -36.75 -6.82 7.65
CA GLY A 1083 -37.46 -6.33 8.83
C GLY A 1083 -38.93 -6.08 8.55
N ALA A 1084 -39.67 -5.67 9.59
CA ALA A 1084 -41.07 -5.26 9.46
C ALA A 1084 -41.19 -3.88 8.79
N THR A 1085 -42.28 -3.69 8.06
CA THR A 1085 -42.67 -2.41 7.43
C THR A 1085 -43.96 -1.92 8.05
N GLU A 1086 -43.92 -0.75 8.69
CA GLU A 1086 -45.07 -0.03 9.21
C GLU A 1086 -45.27 1.26 8.39
N ALA A 1087 -46.40 1.38 7.72
CA ALA A 1087 -46.72 2.54 6.87
C ALA A 1087 -48.16 3.03 7.11
N GLY A 1088 -48.43 4.31 6.90
CA GLY A 1088 -49.80 4.82 6.82
C GLY A 1088 -50.51 4.28 5.58
N VAL A 1089 -49.93 4.55 4.41
CA VAL A 1089 -50.31 4.02 3.10
C VAL A 1089 -49.07 3.45 2.44
N LEU A 1090 -49.17 2.24 1.86
CA LEU A 1090 -48.09 1.59 1.13
C LEU A 1090 -48.44 1.36 -0.33
N GLU A 1091 -47.60 1.86 -1.22
CA GLU A 1091 -47.59 1.59 -2.65
C GLU A 1091 -46.28 0.89 -3.01
N ALA A 1092 -46.30 -0.42 -3.24
CA ALA A 1092 -45.07 -1.19 -3.49
C ALA A 1092 -45.11 -1.97 -4.81
N SER A 1093 -44.05 -1.86 -5.61
CA SER A 1093 -43.86 -2.65 -6.83
C SER A 1093 -42.51 -3.35 -6.84
N SER A 1094 -42.46 -4.61 -7.30
CA SER A 1094 -41.20 -5.34 -7.46
C SER A 1094 -40.33 -5.42 -6.20
N CYS A 1095 -40.93 -5.43 -5.00
CA CYS A 1095 -40.21 -5.40 -3.73
C CYS A 1095 -40.12 -6.79 -3.08
N ALA A 1096 -39.12 -6.98 -2.22
CA ALA A 1096 -38.96 -8.18 -1.40
C ALA A 1096 -39.05 -7.83 0.09
N PHE A 1097 -40.12 -8.25 0.75
CA PHE A 1097 -40.34 -8.03 2.19
C PHE A 1097 -40.07 -9.31 2.98
N ALA A 1098 -39.04 -9.30 3.83
CA ALA A 1098 -38.69 -10.45 4.66
C ALA A 1098 -39.44 -10.50 6.01
N GLY A 1099 -39.90 -9.35 6.52
CA GLY A 1099 -40.71 -9.22 7.73
C GLY A 1099 -42.18 -8.87 7.43
N GLU A 1100 -42.97 -8.65 8.49
CA GLU A 1100 -44.39 -8.33 8.35
C GLU A 1100 -44.63 -6.94 7.74
N VAL A 1101 -45.65 -6.84 6.89
CA VAL A 1101 -46.12 -5.56 6.34
C VAL A 1101 -47.42 -5.16 7.03
N ARG A 1102 -47.42 -3.99 7.68
CA ARG A 1102 -48.57 -3.43 8.39
C ARG A 1102 -48.87 -2.04 7.85
N THR A 1103 -50.12 -1.83 7.46
CA THR A 1103 -50.59 -0.54 6.96
C THR A 1103 -51.76 -0.02 7.78
N ASP A 1104 -51.78 1.27 8.10
CA ASP A 1104 -52.87 1.90 8.85
C ASP A 1104 -54.15 2.03 8.00
N ARG A 1105 -53.98 2.26 6.70
CA ARG A 1105 -55.03 2.40 5.67
C ARG A 1105 -54.75 1.48 4.48
N PRO A 1106 -54.91 0.15 4.63
CA PRO A 1106 -54.71 -0.82 3.56
C PRO A 1106 -55.67 -0.62 2.38
N ASP A 1107 -56.79 0.06 2.61
CA ASP A 1107 -57.81 0.41 1.62
C ASP A 1107 -57.33 1.44 0.59
N LEU A 1108 -56.28 2.19 0.89
CA LEU A 1108 -55.76 3.27 0.03
C LEU A 1108 -54.43 2.91 -0.65
N GLY A 1109 -53.85 1.75 -0.34
CA GLY A 1109 -52.56 1.31 -0.89
C GLY A 1109 -52.69 0.11 -1.82
N TRP A 1110 -51.55 -0.31 -2.37
CA TRP A 1110 -51.45 -1.51 -3.19
C TRP A 1110 -50.04 -2.12 -3.14
N VAL A 1111 -49.94 -3.43 -3.32
CA VAL A 1111 -48.66 -4.14 -3.49
C VAL A 1111 -48.74 -5.02 -4.73
N ARG A 1112 -47.84 -4.81 -5.70
CA ARG A 1112 -47.81 -5.57 -6.95
C ARG A 1112 -46.46 -6.19 -7.25
N TYR A 1113 -46.46 -7.33 -7.93
CA TYR A 1113 -45.23 -8.02 -8.40
C TYR A 1113 -44.16 -8.19 -7.30
N SER A 1114 -44.58 -8.40 -6.05
CA SER A 1114 -43.69 -8.36 -4.88
C SER A 1114 -43.73 -9.68 -4.10
N LEU A 1115 -42.76 -9.87 -3.20
CA LEU A 1115 -42.75 -10.98 -2.24
C LEU A 1115 -43.15 -10.46 -0.86
N LEU A 1116 -44.14 -11.11 -0.25
CA LEU A 1116 -44.68 -10.75 1.06
C LEU A 1116 -44.65 -11.95 2.00
N GLY A 1117 -44.25 -11.74 3.26
CA GLY A 1117 -44.43 -12.74 4.31
C GLY A 1117 -45.91 -13.01 4.63
N ARG A 1118 -46.20 -14.13 5.32
CA ARG A 1118 -47.53 -14.37 5.91
C ARG A 1118 -47.71 -13.47 7.15
N GLY A 1119 -48.92 -12.95 7.34
CA GLY A 1119 -49.28 -12.14 8.52
C GLY A 1119 -49.40 -10.64 8.21
N GLY A 1120 -49.49 -9.82 9.26
CA GLY A 1120 -49.62 -8.37 9.16
C GLY A 1120 -50.98 -7.88 8.61
N GLN A 1121 -50.97 -6.67 8.06
CA GLN A 1121 -52.11 -6.01 7.42
C GLN A 1121 -51.62 -5.30 6.13
N PRO A 1122 -51.19 -6.06 5.10
CA PRO A 1122 -50.78 -5.49 3.82
C PRO A 1122 -51.99 -4.95 3.05
N PRO A 1123 -51.78 -4.00 2.12
CA PRO A 1123 -52.84 -3.52 1.23
C PRO A 1123 -53.23 -4.57 0.18
N VAL A 1124 -54.18 -4.22 -0.69
CA VAL A 1124 -54.62 -5.10 -1.79
C VAL A 1124 -53.44 -5.48 -2.68
N SER A 1125 -53.37 -6.76 -3.03
CA SER A 1125 -52.23 -7.32 -3.75
C SER A 1125 -52.55 -7.76 -5.18
N HIS A 1126 -51.68 -7.44 -6.14
CA HIS A 1126 -51.82 -7.82 -7.55
C HIS A 1126 -50.55 -8.52 -8.07
N GLN A 1127 -50.68 -9.79 -8.47
CA GLN A 1127 -49.55 -10.61 -8.97
C GLN A 1127 -48.34 -10.66 -8.03
N SER A 1128 -48.53 -10.39 -6.74
CA SER A 1128 -47.52 -10.63 -5.70
C SER A 1128 -47.69 -12.02 -5.12
N ARG A 1129 -46.64 -12.55 -4.50
CA ARG A 1129 -46.62 -13.89 -3.93
C ARG A 1129 -46.38 -13.81 -2.42
N VAL A 1130 -47.12 -14.65 -1.70
CA VAL A 1130 -46.86 -14.88 -0.27
C VAL A 1130 -45.73 -15.89 -0.16
N HIS A 1131 -44.55 -15.45 0.27
CA HIS A 1131 -43.32 -16.25 0.29
C HIS A 1131 -42.38 -15.78 1.40
N THR A 1132 -41.78 -16.72 2.14
CA THR A 1132 -40.77 -16.40 3.14
C THR A 1132 -39.42 -16.26 2.46
N VAL A 1133 -39.01 -15.01 2.20
CA VAL A 1133 -37.76 -14.67 1.52
C VAL A 1133 -36.54 -15.20 2.27
N SER A 1134 -35.57 -15.81 1.59
CA SER A 1134 -34.21 -16.07 2.09
C SER A 1134 -33.18 -15.26 1.29
N PHE A 1135 -32.09 -14.85 1.94
CA PHE A 1135 -31.00 -14.10 1.30
C PHE A 1135 -29.72 -14.94 1.20
N GLN A 1136 -28.87 -14.64 0.22
CA GLN A 1136 -27.56 -15.28 0.04
C GLN A 1136 -26.62 -14.95 1.21
N SER A 1137 -26.62 -13.71 1.66
CA SER A 1137 -25.96 -13.27 2.90
C SER A 1137 -26.72 -12.11 3.56
N ASN A 1138 -26.62 -12.03 4.89
CA ASN A 1138 -27.08 -10.88 5.68
C ASN A 1138 -25.88 -10.02 6.16
N ARG A 1139 -24.64 -10.36 5.80
CA ARG A 1139 -23.46 -9.55 6.15
C ARG A 1139 -23.29 -8.45 5.11
N GLN A 1140 -23.33 -7.19 5.53
CA GLN A 1140 -23.30 -6.02 4.64
C GLN A 1140 -22.03 -5.89 3.78
N THR A 1141 -20.93 -6.48 4.22
CA THR A 1141 -19.66 -6.51 3.49
C THR A 1141 -19.57 -7.65 2.47
N ASP A 1142 -20.45 -8.66 2.55
CA ASP A 1142 -20.47 -9.73 1.55
C ASP A 1142 -21.08 -9.23 0.24
N PRO A 1143 -20.53 -9.61 -0.93
CA PRO A 1143 -21.11 -9.31 -2.22
C PRO A 1143 -22.59 -9.75 -2.37
N GLY A 1144 -22.97 -10.88 -1.78
CA GLY A 1144 -24.33 -11.41 -1.80
C GLY A 1144 -25.29 -10.77 -0.78
N TYR A 1145 -24.91 -9.65 -0.16
CA TYR A 1145 -25.74 -8.98 0.85
C TYR A 1145 -27.15 -8.66 0.32
N LEU A 1146 -28.16 -9.23 0.98
CA LEU A 1146 -29.59 -9.07 0.66
C LEU A 1146 -30.02 -9.43 -0.77
N VAL A 1147 -29.18 -10.17 -1.50
CA VAL A 1147 -29.56 -10.84 -2.75
C VAL A 1147 -30.44 -12.04 -2.40
N LEU A 1148 -31.57 -12.23 -3.08
CA LEU A 1148 -32.41 -13.41 -2.87
C LEU A 1148 -31.63 -14.69 -3.17
N ALA A 1149 -31.70 -15.67 -2.27
CA ALA A 1149 -31.05 -16.97 -2.46
C ALA A 1149 -31.80 -17.86 -3.45
N ASP A 1150 -31.07 -18.74 -4.14
CA ASP A 1150 -31.64 -19.63 -5.17
C ASP A 1150 -32.70 -20.60 -4.60
N ASN A 1151 -32.62 -20.90 -3.30
CA ASN A 1151 -33.58 -21.76 -2.59
C ASN A 1151 -34.97 -21.13 -2.39
N ASN A 1152 -35.19 -19.86 -2.77
CA ASN A 1152 -36.53 -19.28 -2.85
C ASN A 1152 -37.40 -19.92 -3.95
N GLY A 1153 -36.77 -20.58 -4.93
CA GLY A 1153 -37.45 -21.22 -6.05
C GLY A 1153 -37.76 -20.26 -7.22
N PRO A 1154 -37.94 -20.78 -8.44
CA PRO A 1154 -38.02 -19.98 -9.66
C PRO A 1154 -39.23 -19.05 -9.69
N GLU A 1155 -40.31 -19.45 -9.02
CA GLU A 1155 -41.54 -18.66 -8.93
C GLU A 1155 -41.38 -17.37 -8.12
N ALA A 1156 -40.62 -17.42 -7.03
CA ALA A 1156 -40.33 -16.25 -6.20
C ALA A 1156 -39.26 -15.36 -6.87
N LEU A 1157 -38.24 -15.98 -7.46
CA LEU A 1157 -37.15 -15.28 -8.17
C LEU A 1157 -37.61 -14.58 -9.47
N ARG A 1158 -38.80 -14.91 -9.99
CA ARG A 1158 -39.41 -14.28 -11.17
C ARG A 1158 -40.67 -13.47 -10.86
N ALA A 1159 -40.90 -13.13 -9.59
CA ALA A 1159 -42.13 -12.46 -9.18
C ALA A 1159 -42.18 -10.95 -9.49
N SER A 1160 -41.08 -10.34 -9.94
CA SER A 1160 -41.02 -8.92 -10.30
C SER A 1160 -41.70 -8.64 -11.64
N GLU A 1161 -41.97 -7.36 -11.91
CA GLU A 1161 -42.39 -6.89 -13.22
C GLU A 1161 -41.48 -7.47 -14.33
N ARG A 1162 -42.07 -7.86 -15.46
CA ARG A 1162 -41.38 -8.49 -16.60
C ARG A 1162 -40.65 -9.81 -16.25
N GLY A 1163 -40.98 -10.46 -15.13
CA GLY A 1163 -40.40 -11.76 -14.76
C GLY A 1163 -38.97 -11.70 -14.22
N GLY A 1164 -38.59 -10.58 -13.60
CA GLY A 1164 -37.28 -10.41 -12.94
C GLY A 1164 -37.27 -10.75 -11.44
N LEU A 1165 -36.13 -10.51 -10.81
CA LEU A 1165 -35.90 -10.64 -9.37
C LEU A 1165 -36.58 -9.49 -8.60
N PRO A 1166 -37.46 -9.77 -7.62
CA PRO A 1166 -37.94 -8.75 -6.70
C PRO A 1166 -36.83 -8.23 -5.79
N GLY A 1167 -36.86 -6.93 -5.47
CA GLY A 1167 -35.93 -6.28 -4.56
C GLY A 1167 -34.89 -5.37 -5.23
N ALA A 1168 -33.92 -4.89 -4.43
CA ALA A 1168 -32.90 -3.91 -4.81
C ALA A 1168 -31.87 -4.40 -5.83
N HIS A 1169 -31.80 -5.71 -6.06
CA HIS A 1169 -30.87 -6.34 -6.99
C HIS A 1169 -31.50 -6.62 -8.36
N GLY A 1170 -32.43 -5.77 -8.82
CA GLY A 1170 -33.11 -5.91 -10.11
C GLY A 1170 -32.15 -5.92 -11.31
N GLU A 1171 -31.09 -5.12 -11.26
CA GLU A 1171 -30.05 -5.06 -12.29
C GLU A 1171 -29.36 -6.41 -12.50
N ARG A 1172 -29.03 -7.09 -11.40
CA ARG A 1172 -28.45 -8.44 -11.39
C ARG A 1172 -29.36 -9.44 -12.11
N SER A 1173 -30.69 -9.28 -12.01
CA SER A 1173 -31.65 -10.12 -12.74
C SER A 1173 -31.59 -9.90 -14.25
N ASN A 1174 -31.30 -8.69 -14.71
CA ASN A 1174 -31.14 -8.42 -16.15
C ASN A 1174 -29.94 -9.18 -16.69
N HIS A 1175 -28.80 -9.11 -16.01
CA HIS A 1175 -27.59 -9.84 -16.38
C HIS A 1175 -27.79 -11.36 -16.33
N GLU A 1176 -28.49 -11.86 -15.30
CA GLU A 1176 -28.79 -13.28 -15.17
C GLU A 1176 -29.75 -13.78 -16.26
N ARG A 1177 -30.77 -12.99 -16.64
CA ARG A 1177 -31.64 -13.34 -17.77
C ARG A 1177 -30.88 -13.37 -19.09
N GLU A 1178 -29.99 -12.41 -19.32
CA GLU A 1178 -29.15 -12.40 -20.51
C GLU A 1178 -28.21 -13.61 -20.51
N LEU A 1179 -27.58 -13.94 -19.38
CA LEU A 1179 -26.75 -15.13 -19.20
C LEU A 1179 -27.52 -16.41 -19.55
N LEU A 1180 -28.71 -16.60 -18.98
CA LEU A 1180 -29.54 -17.79 -19.19
C LEU A 1180 -30.02 -17.89 -20.65
N ALA A 1181 -30.56 -16.79 -21.20
CA ALA A 1181 -31.05 -16.78 -22.58
C ALA A 1181 -29.94 -17.05 -23.60
N ARG A 1182 -28.76 -16.46 -23.42
CA ARG A 1182 -27.61 -16.68 -24.31
C ARG A 1182 -27.02 -18.07 -24.18
N THR A 1183 -27.09 -18.64 -22.99
CA THR A 1183 -26.72 -20.03 -22.75
C THR A 1183 -27.64 -20.95 -23.53
N ASP A 1184 -28.96 -20.86 -23.31
CA ASP A 1184 -29.95 -21.68 -24.02
C ASP A 1184 -29.82 -21.55 -25.56
N ASP A 1185 -29.57 -20.34 -26.05
CA ASP A 1185 -29.38 -20.06 -27.47
C ASP A 1185 -28.09 -20.65 -28.06
N SER A 1186 -27.08 -20.95 -27.23
CA SER A 1186 -25.72 -21.27 -27.70
C SER A 1186 -25.24 -22.67 -27.31
N MET A 1187 -25.96 -23.33 -26.41
CA MET A 1187 -25.66 -24.68 -25.95
C MET A 1187 -25.84 -25.73 -27.07
N PRO A 1188 -24.99 -26.77 -27.11
CA PRO A 1188 -25.20 -27.93 -27.98
C PRO A 1188 -26.46 -28.71 -27.62
N ILE A 1189 -27.06 -29.38 -28.60
CA ILE A 1189 -28.22 -30.27 -28.39
C ILE A 1189 -27.80 -31.44 -27.48
N GLY A 1190 -28.61 -31.72 -26.46
CA GLY A 1190 -28.38 -32.84 -25.53
C GLY A 1190 -27.43 -32.55 -24.38
N VAL A 1191 -26.96 -31.29 -24.23
CA VAL A 1191 -26.16 -30.84 -23.10
C VAL A 1191 -26.99 -29.89 -22.24
N THR A 1192 -27.01 -30.13 -20.93
CA THR A 1192 -27.73 -29.33 -19.93
C THR A 1192 -26.78 -28.35 -19.27
N PRO A 1193 -27.05 -27.03 -19.26
CA PRO A 1193 -26.21 -26.08 -18.55
C PRO A 1193 -26.43 -26.17 -17.03
N PHE A 1194 -25.33 -26.09 -16.27
CA PHE A 1194 -25.37 -25.89 -14.82
C PHE A 1194 -24.68 -24.56 -14.50
N HIS A 1195 -25.44 -23.57 -14.05
CA HIS A 1195 -24.91 -22.26 -13.69
C HIS A 1195 -24.46 -22.23 -12.25
N ALA A 1196 -23.22 -21.77 -12.02
CA ALA A 1196 -22.67 -21.55 -10.69
C ALA A 1196 -22.19 -20.10 -10.54
N ASP A 1197 -22.48 -19.50 -9.39
CA ASP A 1197 -21.93 -18.21 -9.00
C ASP A 1197 -20.59 -18.43 -8.28
N ARG A 1198 -19.50 -18.17 -9.02
CA ARG A 1198 -18.14 -18.35 -8.51
C ARG A 1198 -17.90 -17.53 -7.24
N THR A 1199 -18.45 -16.32 -7.19
CA THR A 1199 -18.32 -15.44 -6.04
C THR A 1199 -18.93 -16.06 -4.80
N GLN A 1200 -20.16 -16.57 -4.90
CA GLN A 1200 -20.86 -17.17 -3.79
C GLN A 1200 -20.17 -18.45 -3.31
N ASP A 1201 -19.65 -19.26 -4.24
CA ASP A 1201 -18.87 -20.44 -3.92
C ASP A 1201 -17.58 -20.06 -3.19
N ASP A 1202 -16.86 -19.05 -3.66
CA ASP A 1202 -15.63 -18.55 -3.04
C ASP A 1202 -15.90 -17.95 -1.65
N LEU A 1203 -16.96 -17.16 -1.46
CA LEU A 1203 -17.39 -16.64 -0.13
C LEU A 1203 -17.74 -17.77 0.84
N THR A 1204 -18.53 -18.73 0.37
CA THR A 1204 -18.92 -19.90 1.18
C THR A 1204 -17.67 -20.68 1.61
N ARG A 1205 -16.65 -20.74 0.76
CA ARG A 1205 -15.35 -21.36 1.08
C ARG A 1205 -14.54 -20.54 2.06
N MET A 1206 -14.47 -19.21 1.88
CA MET A 1206 -13.75 -18.29 2.78
C MET A 1206 -14.37 -18.23 4.18
N SER A 1207 -15.68 -18.47 4.30
CA SER A 1207 -16.43 -18.43 5.57
C SER A 1207 -16.47 -19.76 6.34
N ARG A 1208 -16.04 -20.87 5.73
CA ARG A 1208 -16.04 -22.22 6.33
C ARG A 1208 -14.80 -22.56 7.17
N SER A 1209 -13.85 -21.64 7.33
CA SER A 1209 -12.59 -21.84 8.05
C SER A 1209 -12.59 -21.27 9.46
#